data_AF-A0A959GVA8-F1
#
_entry.id   AF-A0A959GVA8-F1
#
_cell.length_a   1.000
_cell.length_b   1.000
_cell.length_c   1.000
_cell.angle_alpha   90.00
_cell.angle_beta   90.00
_cell.angle_gamma   90.00
#
_symmetry.space_group_name_H-M   'P 1'
#
loop_
_entity.id
_entity.type
_entity.pdbx_description
1 polymer ?
#
loop_
_entity_poly.entity_id
_entity_poly.type
_entity_poly.pdbx_seq_one_letter_code
_entity_poly.pdbx_strand_id
1 'polypeptide(L)'
;RRLSKGRQNKLERQDAGADSMRKLRNELREKGLAFALEKGSSEAITHYMELYSRLNQEYETRAMSAFLQLRFEELKEQGQYDSLRLFALAQEGNFKEYLPASIPALHDAVITAFFRDRDSSQLDALYFLLKNFPPATRRLDAPLSAALMKSPYITQAENQLRGADFRYLPKTVAVIYYYHYITGEWSDLLGFQNRYPEYADSFGIQRAFAIARSAPDLKEGFTENRRAVYERYIQQAAPAHKAYRALLQAIAPDLESGQWARAAATAERFAPAFGEGNRHIQGLLEILNRPEEGLEPVRLAGAVNSSLGEYSPVISADGQRLYFCRNLNGNEDIFWSERQGDSWPEAFPLEALNTEESHEAPLALSSDGTTLLMYDGGIVKYTNKTAEGWSAPHSFFNEYAAPEWQGTTAFASNREAAIFAARTINVVGARNEDNIDLFVSFRRPDGSWTPPANLGPTLNTPFEDRSPFLHPDMRTLYFSSAGHSGLGKLDVYVTTRVGEGWFDWTEPANLGKEINGPGNDWGYRITTDGTTAYFSGSVQGEREDLYQVGVPERYRPQPVTAIAGRLLGLDGQPVKASIVLEDLSTGEEAGIAMPDPETGAFFITLPSGKLYSYTVSGEGLYPQSNNIDLRKATTGHTVAQDITAPTIEEIRNGGISLSLNNLFFDTDKYEIKPESFPELNRLAELLQSYGLVVEIAGHTDNVGAEAYNQELSQNRASAVRSYLLDKGCLPRQATARGYGLSQPIAGNDTEAGRALNRRVEIRFIGESE
;
A
#
# COMPACT_ATOMS: atom_id res chain seq x y z
N ARG A 1 -35.43 86.41 43.21
CA ARG A 1 -34.40 87.43 42.85
C ARG A 1 -32.94 87.06 43.24
N ARG A 2 -32.61 85.80 43.59
CA ARG A 2 -31.20 85.32 43.74
C ARG A 2 -30.79 84.24 42.70
N LEU A 3 -31.56 84.06 41.62
CA LEU A 3 -31.23 83.17 40.50
C LEU A 3 -30.86 83.89 39.18
N SER A 4 -30.78 85.23 39.18
CA SER A 4 -30.49 86.01 37.96
C SER A 4 -29.16 86.78 37.96
N LYS A 5 -28.32 86.67 39.00
CA LYS A 5 -26.97 87.30 39.03
C LYS A 5 -25.80 86.33 38.88
N GLY A 6 -26.01 85.01 39.02
CA GLY A 6 -24.97 84.00 38.80
C GLY A 6 -24.80 83.55 37.34
N ARG A 7 -25.78 83.85 36.48
CA ARG A 7 -25.78 83.42 35.06
C ARG A 7 -25.13 84.44 34.12
N GLN A 8 -25.03 85.71 34.50
CA GLN A 8 -24.49 86.78 33.65
C GLN A 8 -22.94 86.88 33.74
N ASN A 9 -22.33 86.56 34.88
CA ASN A 9 -20.86 86.52 35.02
C ASN A 9 -20.17 85.26 34.46
N LYS A 10 -20.93 84.24 34.01
CA LYS A 10 -20.39 83.00 33.43
C LYS A 10 -20.31 83.04 31.90
N LEU A 11 -21.14 83.87 31.25
CA LEU A 11 -21.15 84.05 29.80
C LEU A 11 -20.04 85.00 29.32
N GLU A 12 -19.75 86.09 30.05
CA GLU A 12 -18.70 87.04 29.64
C GLU A 12 -17.25 86.54 29.84
N ARG A 13 -17.02 85.47 30.64
CA ARG A 13 -15.70 84.83 30.79
C ARG A 13 -15.45 83.64 29.85
N GLN A 14 -16.48 83.09 29.22
CA GLN A 14 -16.33 81.99 28.25
C GLN A 14 -15.94 82.48 26.85
N ASP A 15 -16.41 83.66 26.43
CA ASP A 15 -16.09 84.17 25.09
C ASP A 15 -14.66 84.73 24.96
N ALA A 16 -14.09 85.31 26.03
CA ALA A 16 -12.70 85.79 26.00
C ALA A 16 -11.66 84.64 25.97
N GLY A 17 -12.01 83.45 26.49
CA GLY A 17 -11.16 82.25 26.44
C GLY A 17 -11.28 81.47 25.12
N ALA A 18 -12.48 81.45 24.53
CA ALA A 18 -12.73 80.75 23.26
C ALA A 18 -12.02 81.43 22.08
N ASP A 19 -11.96 82.77 22.05
CA ASP A 19 -11.27 83.50 20.99
C ASP A 19 -9.74 83.43 21.11
N SER A 20 -9.20 83.36 22.33
CA SER A 20 -7.75 83.16 22.56
C SER A 20 -7.30 81.74 22.16
N MET A 21 -8.12 80.72 22.46
CA MET A 21 -7.88 79.33 22.06
C MET A 21 -8.07 79.07 20.56
N ARG A 22 -8.99 79.79 19.91
CA ARG A 22 -9.18 79.73 18.46
C ARG A 22 -8.04 80.41 17.72
N LYS A 23 -7.49 81.51 18.25
CA LYS A 23 -6.27 82.16 17.75
C LYS A 23 -5.05 81.23 17.86
N LEU A 24 -4.88 80.56 19.00
CA LEU A 24 -3.78 79.62 19.22
C LEU A 24 -3.87 78.36 18.34
N ARG A 25 -5.09 77.81 18.14
CA ARG A 25 -5.34 76.71 17.17
C ARG A 25 -4.99 77.08 15.75
N ASN A 26 -5.32 78.30 15.33
CA ASN A 26 -5.02 78.75 13.97
C ASN A 26 -3.53 79.05 13.79
N GLU A 27 -2.84 79.63 14.78
CA GLU A 27 -1.37 79.80 14.75
C GLU A 27 -0.61 78.48 14.69
N LEU A 28 -1.04 77.46 15.45
CA LEU A 28 -0.40 76.13 15.44
C LEU A 28 -0.67 75.38 14.13
N ARG A 29 -1.87 75.54 13.56
CA ARG A 29 -2.25 74.94 12.29
C ARG A 29 -1.51 75.59 11.12
N GLU A 30 -1.34 76.92 11.09
CA GLU A 30 -0.58 77.60 10.03
C GLU A 30 0.92 77.34 10.14
N LYS A 31 1.50 77.34 11.35
CA LYS A 31 2.93 77.02 11.53
C LYS A 31 3.27 75.56 11.22
N GLY A 32 2.39 74.62 11.59
CA GLY A 32 2.56 73.20 11.28
C GLY A 32 2.38 72.90 9.79
N LEU A 33 1.44 73.58 9.11
CA LEU A 33 1.22 73.41 7.68
C LEU A 33 2.33 74.06 6.84
N ALA A 34 2.83 75.24 7.24
CA ALA A 34 3.97 75.88 6.59
C ALA A 34 5.25 75.04 6.68
N PHE A 35 5.49 74.40 7.83
CA PHE A 35 6.65 73.54 8.05
C PHE A 35 6.54 72.19 7.32
N ALA A 36 5.34 71.60 7.24
CA ALA A 36 5.09 70.35 6.50
C ALA A 36 5.23 70.51 4.97
N LEU A 37 4.86 71.68 4.43
CA LEU A 37 5.03 72.00 3.02
C LEU A 37 6.49 72.27 2.65
N GLU A 38 7.36 72.60 3.60
CA GLU A 38 8.77 72.95 3.36
C GLU A 38 9.73 71.73 3.40
N LYS A 39 9.40 70.64 4.12
CA LYS A 39 10.41 69.62 4.49
C LYS A 39 10.11 68.14 4.22
N GLY A 40 8.90 67.77 3.77
CA GLY A 40 8.48 66.41 3.36
C GLY A 40 9.33 65.20 3.79
N SER A 41 8.93 64.49 4.86
CA SER A 41 9.25 63.08 5.13
C SER A 41 8.40 62.55 6.30
N SER A 42 8.43 61.23 6.52
CA SER A 42 7.78 60.46 7.59
C SER A 42 8.08 60.92 9.02
N GLU A 43 9.11 61.72 9.27
CA GLU A 43 9.40 62.26 10.60
C GLU A 43 8.41 63.36 11.03
N ALA A 44 7.75 64.04 10.08
CA ALA A 44 6.70 65.00 10.37
C ALA A 44 5.46 64.32 10.99
N ILE A 45 5.18 63.07 10.62
CA ILE A 45 4.07 62.27 11.16
C ILE A 45 4.38 61.86 12.60
N THR A 46 5.62 61.46 12.88
CA THR A 46 6.06 61.10 14.24
C THR A 46 6.04 62.31 15.19
N HIS A 47 6.45 63.50 14.73
CA HIS A 47 6.38 64.71 15.57
C HIS A 47 4.95 65.24 15.75
N TYR A 48 4.07 65.06 14.75
CA TYR A 48 2.64 65.34 14.87
C TYR A 48 1.95 64.40 15.86
N MET A 49 2.34 63.11 15.87
CA MET A 49 1.88 62.09 16.83
C MET A 49 2.37 62.38 18.25
N GLU A 50 3.59 62.90 18.42
CA GLU A 50 4.13 63.31 19.73
C GLU A 50 3.39 64.53 20.33
N LEU A 51 3.02 65.52 19.51
CA LEU A 51 2.18 66.66 19.93
C LEU A 51 0.74 66.24 20.28
N TYR A 52 0.25 65.14 19.69
CA TYR A 52 -1.09 64.60 19.94
C TYR A 52 -1.18 63.75 21.22
N SER A 53 -0.05 63.21 21.72
CA SER A 53 -0.01 62.34 22.91
C SER A 53 -0.31 63.05 24.25
N ARG A 54 -0.58 64.36 24.24
CA ARG A 54 -0.98 65.12 25.44
C ARG A 54 -2.46 65.50 25.51
N LEU A 55 -3.31 64.91 24.68
CA LEU A 55 -4.76 65.13 24.73
C LEU A 55 -5.50 63.87 25.16
N ASN A 56 -5.94 63.89 26.43
CA ASN A 56 -6.97 63.11 27.12
C ASN A 56 -7.44 61.76 26.51
N GLN A 57 -7.57 60.74 27.36
CA GLN A 57 -7.94 59.33 27.12
C GLN A 57 -9.11 59.04 26.14
N GLU A 58 -9.95 60.03 25.82
CA GLU A 58 -11.04 59.94 24.84
C GLU A 58 -10.55 60.08 23.37
N TYR A 59 -9.36 60.67 23.14
CA TYR A 59 -8.75 60.82 21.81
C TYR A 59 -7.96 59.59 21.34
N GLU A 60 -7.37 58.81 22.25
CA GLU A 60 -6.63 57.58 21.93
C GLU A 60 -7.55 56.51 21.31
N THR A 61 -8.75 56.32 21.88
CA THR A 61 -9.75 55.35 21.37
C THR A 61 -10.21 55.70 19.95
N ARG A 62 -10.46 56.99 19.65
CA ARG A 62 -10.93 57.42 18.33
C ARG A 62 -9.84 57.39 17.26
N ALA A 63 -8.60 57.72 17.62
CA ALA A 63 -7.46 57.66 16.71
C ALA A 63 -7.10 56.21 16.34
N MET A 64 -7.09 55.31 17.32
CA MET A 64 -6.85 53.88 17.09
C MET A 64 -7.96 53.27 16.21
N SER A 65 -9.22 53.57 16.50
CA SER A 65 -10.36 53.14 15.67
C SER A 65 -10.25 53.65 14.23
N ALA A 66 -9.91 54.92 14.02
CA ALA A 66 -9.77 55.47 12.67
C ALA A 66 -8.60 54.84 11.90
N PHE A 67 -7.46 54.61 12.58
CA PHE A 67 -6.29 53.96 11.98
C PHE A 67 -6.60 52.54 11.52
N LEU A 68 -7.18 51.72 12.41
CA LEU A 68 -7.52 50.34 12.11
C LEU A 68 -8.51 50.25 10.93
N GLN A 69 -9.50 51.14 10.87
CA GLN A 69 -10.50 51.15 9.81
C GLN A 69 -9.92 51.61 8.47
N LEU A 70 -9.15 52.69 8.46
CA LEU A 70 -8.52 53.20 7.24
C LEU A 70 -7.53 52.19 6.66
N ARG A 71 -6.67 51.61 7.50
CA ARG A 71 -5.68 50.65 7.04
C ARG A 71 -6.33 49.35 6.55
N PHE A 72 -7.41 48.92 7.18
CA PHE A 72 -8.19 47.77 6.73
C PHE A 72 -8.83 48.00 5.36
N GLU A 73 -9.56 49.11 5.16
CA GLU A 73 -10.18 49.40 3.87
C GLU A 73 -9.14 49.65 2.78
N GLU A 74 -8.02 50.30 3.10
CA GLU A 74 -6.91 50.51 2.16
C GLU A 74 -6.34 49.18 1.65
N LEU A 75 -5.96 48.27 2.56
CA LEU A 75 -5.37 46.97 2.19
C LEU A 75 -6.35 46.10 1.41
N LYS A 76 -7.64 46.22 1.70
CA LYS A 76 -8.73 45.53 1.02
C LYS A 76 -8.99 46.10 -0.37
N GLU A 77 -9.08 47.42 -0.53
CA GLU A 77 -9.29 48.11 -1.81
C GLU A 77 -8.09 47.92 -2.76
N GLN A 78 -6.87 47.95 -2.23
CA GLN A 78 -5.65 47.74 -3.02
C GLN A 78 -5.38 46.27 -3.36
N GLY A 79 -6.20 45.34 -2.84
CA GLY A 79 -5.99 43.91 -3.04
C GLY A 79 -4.63 43.42 -2.52
N GLN A 80 -4.14 43.99 -1.41
CA GLN A 80 -2.87 43.61 -0.78
C GLN A 80 -3.10 42.55 0.30
N TYR A 81 -3.49 41.36 -0.14
CA TYR A 81 -4.06 40.31 0.72
C TYR A 81 -3.05 39.70 1.72
N ASP A 82 -1.77 39.59 1.37
CA ASP A 82 -0.72 39.16 2.31
C ASP A 82 -0.49 40.17 3.43
N SER A 83 -0.49 41.45 3.07
CA SER A 83 -0.38 42.55 4.03
C SER A 83 -1.63 42.66 4.89
N LEU A 84 -2.82 42.42 4.31
CA LEU A 84 -4.09 42.34 5.04
C LEU A 84 -4.08 41.22 6.08
N ARG A 85 -3.54 40.04 5.72
CA ARG A 85 -3.38 38.90 6.63
C ARG A 85 -2.44 39.23 7.79
N LEU A 86 -1.25 39.75 7.52
CA LEU A 86 -0.28 40.09 8.57
C LEU A 86 -0.81 41.21 9.48
N PHE A 87 -1.51 42.18 8.92
CA PHE A 87 -2.16 43.25 9.65
C PHE A 87 -3.26 42.72 10.58
N ALA A 88 -4.12 41.82 10.09
CA ALA A 88 -5.17 41.19 10.89
C ALA A 88 -4.58 40.41 12.09
N LEU A 89 -3.50 39.66 11.87
CA LEU A 89 -2.82 38.88 12.92
C LEU A 89 -2.19 39.78 13.98
N ALA A 90 -1.54 40.87 13.56
CA ALA A 90 -0.84 41.76 14.48
C ALA A 90 -1.79 42.64 15.30
N GLN A 91 -3.01 42.89 14.82
CA GLN A 91 -3.92 43.90 15.38
C GLN A 91 -5.24 43.34 15.93
N GLU A 92 -5.40 42.01 16.01
CA GLU A 92 -6.67 41.37 16.43
C GLU A 92 -7.20 41.89 17.78
N GLY A 93 -6.31 42.04 18.78
CA GLY A 93 -6.66 42.60 20.09
C GLY A 93 -7.19 44.04 19.99
N ASN A 94 -6.56 44.85 19.14
CA ASN A 94 -6.96 46.23 18.92
C ASN A 94 -8.28 46.31 18.14
N PHE A 95 -8.55 45.41 17.19
CA PHE A 95 -9.85 45.34 16.53
C PHE A 95 -10.97 44.96 17.50
N LYS A 96 -10.72 44.03 18.44
CA LYS A 96 -11.69 43.65 19.49
C LYS A 96 -12.01 44.80 20.44
N GLU A 97 -11.00 45.59 20.77
CA GLU A 97 -11.14 46.70 21.72
C GLU A 97 -11.75 47.95 21.06
N TYR A 98 -11.35 48.29 19.84
CA TYR A 98 -11.62 49.59 19.22
C TYR A 98 -12.62 49.53 18.04
N LEU A 99 -12.67 48.43 17.28
CA LEU A 99 -13.56 48.27 16.12
C LEU A 99 -14.26 46.90 16.08
N PRO A 100 -15.00 46.52 17.13
CA PRO A 100 -15.61 45.19 17.20
C PRO A 100 -16.59 44.93 16.04
N ALA A 101 -17.23 45.98 15.50
CA ALA A 101 -18.16 45.89 14.38
C ALA A 101 -17.48 45.56 13.03
N SER A 102 -16.18 45.82 12.87
CA SER A 102 -15.44 45.57 11.62
C SER A 102 -14.83 44.17 11.57
N ILE A 103 -14.82 43.44 12.68
CA ILE A 103 -14.28 42.08 12.81
C ILE A 103 -14.89 41.09 11.80
N PRO A 104 -16.22 41.07 11.56
CA PRO A 104 -16.81 40.15 10.59
C PRO A 104 -16.28 40.38 9.17
N ALA A 105 -16.14 41.65 8.74
CA ALA A 105 -15.62 42.00 7.43
C ALA A 105 -14.13 41.67 7.30
N LEU A 106 -13.35 41.85 8.37
CA LEU A 106 -11.95 41.47 8.45
C LEU A 106 -11.77 39.96 8.28
N HIS A 107 -12.54 39.16 9.02
CA HIS A 107 -12.51 37.70 8.90
C HIS A 107 -12.84 37.25 7.47
N ASP A 108 -13.90 37.79 6.86
CA ASP A 108 -14.30 37.40 5.50
C ASP A 108 -13.21 37.67 4.45
N ALA A 109 -12.55 38.82 4.55
CA ALA A 109 -11.46 39.20 3.65
C ALA A 109 -10.22 38.29 3.83
N VAL A 110 -9.88 37.93 5.07
CA VAL A 110 -8.76 37.01 5.34
C VAL A 110 -9.05 35.58 4.87
N ILE A 111 -10.29 35.10 5.04
CA ILE A 111 -10.70 33.77 4.57
C ILE A 111 -10.61 33.70 3.04
N THR A 112 -11.11 34.74 2.37
CA THR A 112 -11.05 34.85 0.91
C THR A 112 -9.61 34.92 0.40
N ALA A 113 -8.72 35.65 1.10
CA ALA A 113 -7.30 35.69 0.80
C ALA A 113 -6.61 34.33 0.94
N PHE A 114 -6.92 33.57 2.00
CA PHE A 114 -6.32 32.27 2.25
C PHE A 114 -6.53 31.31 1.08
N PHE A 115 -7.76 31.20 0.56
CA PHE A 115 -8.08 30.26 -0.52
C PHE A 115 -7.58 30.67 -1.90
N ARG A 116 -7.09 31.90 -2.05
CA ARG A 116 -6.53 32.38 -3.32
C ARG A 116 -5.06 31.99 -3.49
N ASP A 117 -4.27 32.09 -2.41
CA ASP A 117 -2.80 32.05 -2.48
C ASP A 117 -2.17 30.88 -1.67
N ARG A 118 -2.97 30.08 -0.92
CA ARG A 118 -2.49 28.88 -0.20
C ARG A 118 -3.04 27.60 -0.82
N ASP A 119 -2.22 26.55 -0.80
CA ASP A 119 -2.69 25.20 -1.10
C ASP A 119 -3.71 24.78 -0.03
N SER A 120 -4.96 24.70 -0.44
CA SER A 120 -6.10 24.35 0.40
C SER A 120 -6.07 22.88 0.85
N SER A 121 -5.08 22.10 0.43
CA SER A 121 -4.90 20.70 0.79
C SER A 121 -3.86 20.42 1.88
N GLN A 122 -3.18 21.44 2.40
CA GLN A 122 -2.25 21.28 3.52
C GLN A 122 -2.94 21.45 4.87
N LEU A 123 -2.91 20.40 5.72
CA LEU A 123 -3.54 20.43 7.04
C LEU A 123 -3.01 21.55 7.95
N ASP A 124 -1.71 21.87 7.92
CA ASP A 124 -1.14 22.97 8.72
C ASP A 124 -1.71 24.34 8.32
N ALA A 125 -1.96 24.54 7.04
CA ALA A 125 -2.53 25.77 6.52
C ALA A 125 -4.01 25.90 6.92
N LEU A 126 -4.79 24.81 6.81
CA LEU A 126 -6.19 24.81 7.23
C LEU A 126 -6.33 24.89 8.76
N TYR A 127 -5.46 24.20 9.50
CA TYR A 127 -5.36 24.33 10.95
C TYR A 127 -5.05 25.77 11.33
N PHE A 128 -4.12 26.43 10.64
CA PHE A 128 -3.87 27.86 10.83
C PHE A 128 -5.12 28.73 10.57
N LEU A 129 -5.90 28.44 9.53
CA LEU A 129 -7.11 29.22 9.23
C LEU A 129 -8.19 29.01 10.30
N LEU A 130 -8.46 27.75 10.67
CA LEU A 130 -9.34 27.38 11.79
C LEU A 130 -8.85 27.96 13.12
N LYS A 131 -7.52 28.04 13.29
CA LYS A 131 -6.84 28.54 14.49
C LYS A 131 -7.06 30.03 14.72
N ASN A 132 -7.07 30.83 13.67
CA ASN A 132 -7.07 32.29 13.80
C ASN A 132 -8.36 32.93 13.30
N PHE A 133 -9.18 32.20 12.55
CA PHE A 133 -10.40 32.73 11.93
C PHE A 133 -11.56 31.71 12.03
N PRO A 134 -12.15 31.48 13.21
CA PRO A 134 -13.24 30.51 13.40
C PRO A 134 -14.45 30.67 12.45
N PRO A 135 -14.83 31.87 11.97
CA PRO A 135 -15.89 31.99 10.97
C PRO A 135 -15.57 31.37 9.59
N ALA A 136 -14.31 31.00 9.34
CA ALA A 136 -13.86 30.33 8.11
C ALA A 136 -14.50 28.96 7.90
N THR A 137 -15.01 28.36 8.97
CA THR A 137 -15.35 26.95 9.02
C THR A 137 -16.41 26.55 8.00
N ARG A 138 -17.43 27.39 7.76
CA ARG A 138 -18.44 27.16 6.72
C ARG A 138 -17.89 27.11 5.28
N ARG A 139 -16.68 27.64 5.05
CA ARG A 139 -16.00 27.63 3.74
C ARG A 139 -14.92 26.55 3.67
N LEU A 140 -14.73 25.78 4.73
CA LEU A 140 -13.65 24.81 4.87
C LEU A 140 -14.08 23.35 4.61
N ASP A 141 -15.38 23.06 4.49
CA ASP A 141 -15.90 21.70 4.28
C ASP A 141 -15.18 20.95 3.14
N ALA A 142 -15.13 21.53 1.94
CA ALA A 142 -14.48 20.91 0.77
C ALA A 142 -12.93 20.96 0.82
N PRO A 143 -12.27 22.09 1.16
CA PRO A 143 -10.83 22.15 1.38
C PRO A 143 -10.30 21.18 2.43
N LEU A 144 -10.98 21.06 3.57
CA LEU A 144 -10.60 20.18 4.67
C LEU A 144 -10.89 18.73 4.33
N SER A 145 -11.97 18.44 3.58
CA SER A 145 -12.16 17.11 2.98
C SER A 145 -11.02 16.75 2.04
N ALA A 146 -10.63 17.65 1.14
CA ALA A 146 -9.49 17.43 0.26
C ALA A 146 -8.16 17.28 1.03
N ALA A 147 -7.94 18.06 2.09
CA ALA A 147 -6.73 17.98 2.91
C ALA A 147 -6.69 16.74 3.80
N LEU A 148 -7.82 16.30 4.36
CA LEU A 148 -7.90 15.05 5.11
C LEU A 148 -7.73 13.84 4.18
N MET A 149 -8.16 13.94 2.91
CA MET A 149 -7.85 12.95 1.89
C MET A 149 -6.37 12.98 1.44
N LYS A 150 -5.70 14.16 1.46
CA LYS A 150 -4.28 14.31 1.08
C LYS A 150 -3.28 14.18 2.25
N SER A 151 -3.73 14.30 3.50
CA SER A 151 -2.98 13.97 4.70
C SER A 151 -3.47 12.60 5.16
N PRO A 152 -2.92 11.53 4.57
CA PRO A 152 -3.51 10.21 4.68
C PRO A 152 -3.58 9.71 6.13
N TYR A 153 -2.64 10.13 6.97
CA TYR A 153 -2.54 9.71 8.37
C TYR A 153 -3.33 10.62 9.32
N ILE A 154 -4.66 10.55 9.27
CA ILE A 154 -5.53 11.34 10.17
C ILE A 154 -5.24 10.99 11.63
N THR A 155 -4.91 9.74 11.96
CA THR A 155 -4.42 9.34 13.30
C THR A 155 -3.16 10.09 13.71
N GLN A 156 -2.21 10.29 12.79
CA GLN A 156 -0.99 11.06 13.06
C GLN A 156 -1.31 12.55 13.26
N ALA A 157 -2.20 13.11 12.44
CA ALA A 157 -2.69 14.48 12.59
C ALA A 157 -3.42 14.66 13.93
N GLU A 158 -4.31 13.73 14.31
CA GLU A 158 -4.97 13.71 15.62
C GLU A 158 -3.96 13.61 16.76
N ASN A 159 -2.94 12.74 16.66
CA ASN A 159 -1.92 12.59 17.70
C ASN A 159 -1.07 13.85 17.87
N GLN A 160 -0.69 14.50 16.76
CA GLN A 160 -0.05 15.82 16.79
C GLN A 160 -0.96 16.87 17.43
N LEU A 161 -2.26 16.82 17.17
CA LEU A 161 -3.26 17.72 17.75
C LEU A 161 -3.60 17.40 19.22
N ARG A 162 -3.45 16.15 19.67
CA ARG A 162 -3.62 15.68 21.06
C ARG A 162 -2.40 16.03 21.93
N GLY A 163 -1.21 16.11 21.34
CA GLY A 163 0.00 16.59 22.00
C GLY A 163 0.09 18.12 22.12
N ALA A 164 -0.85 18.86 21.51
CA ALA A 164 -0.93 20.31 21.60
C ALA A 164 -1.52 20.77 22.94
N ASP A 165 -1.02 21.89 23.46
CA ASP A 165 -1.47 22.47 24.74
C ASP A 165 -2.99 22.77 24.73
N PHE A 166 -3.71 22.10 25.62
CA PHE A 166 -5.17 22.16 25.79
C PHE A 166 -5.74 23.55 26.11
N ARG A 167 -4.89 24.55 26.36
CA ARG A 167 -5.31 25.97 26.39
C ARG A 167 -5.84 26.49 25.04
N TYR A 168 -5.73 25.71 23.96
CA TYR A 168 -6.25 26.02 22.61
C TYR A 168 -7.29 25.00 22.08
N LEU A 169 -8.15 24.48 22.97
CA LEU A 169 -9.25 23.53 22.71
C LEU A 169 -10.08 23.74 21.41
N PRO A 170 -10.45 24.98 20.97
CA PRO A 170 -11.36 25.15 19.83
C PRO A 170 -10.86 24.53 18.51
N LYS A 171 -9.55 24.38 18.36
CA LYS A 171 -8.89 24.22 17.04
C LYS A 171 -8.74 22.76 16.66
N THR A 172 -8.34 21.93 17.62
CA THR A 172 -8.33 20.46 17.51
C THR A 172 -9.75 19.91 17.41
N VAL A 173 -10.68 20.49 18.17
CA VAL A 173 -12.10 20.09 18.17
C VAL A 173 -12.75 20.30 16.80
N ALA A 174 -12.44 21.39 16.09
CA ALA A 174 -12.94 21.63 14.73
C ALA A 174 -12.52 20.53 13.75
N VAL A 175 -11.23 20.22 13.66
CA VAL A 175 -10.69 19.24 12.70
C VAL A 175 -11.31 17.86 12.93
N ILE A 176 -11.47 17.45 14.20
CA ILE A 176 -12.09 16.17 14.56
C ILE A 176 -13.59 16.15 14.20
N TYR A 177 -14.32 17.25 14.44
CA TYR A 177 -15.72 17.35 14.00
C TYR A 177 -15.86 17.20 12.48
N TYR A 178 -14.96 17.82 11.72
CA TYR A 178 -14.97 17.70 10.27
C TYR A 178 -14.65 16.31 9.78
N TYR A 179 -13.69 15.64 10.43
CA TYR A 179 -13.39 14.25 10.15
C TYR A 179 -14.64 13.37 10.30
N HIS A 180 -15.30 13.41 11.47
CA HIS A 180 -16.52 12.64 11.70
C HIS A 180 -17.67 13.06 10.78
N TYR A 181 -17.73 14.33 10.38
CA TYR A 181 -18.71 14.79 9.41
C TYR A 181 -18.51 14.17 8.02
N ILE A 182 -17.27 14.12 7.54
CA ILE A 182 -16.92 13.61 6.21
C ILE A 182 -17.06 12.08 6.15
N THR A 183 -16.56 11.38 7.18
CA THR A 183 -16.72 9.91 7.27
C THR A 183 -18.16 9.50 7.56
N GLY A 184 -18.93 10.39 8.19
CA GLY A 184 -20.29 10.13 8.63
C GLY A 184 -20.37 9.38 9.96
N GLU A 185 -19.30 9.39 10.76
CA GLU A 185 -19.30 8.79 12.11
C GLU A 185 -20.16 9.58 13.10
N TRP A 186 -21.49 9.47 12.94
CA TRP A 186 -22.49 10.26 13.67
C TRP A 186 -22.53 10.02 15.17
N SER A 187 -22.34 8.77 15.63
CA SER A 187 -22.25 8.47 17.06
C SER A 187 -21.07 9.20 17.70
N ASP A 188 -19.92 9.17 17.03
CA ASP A 188 -18.74 9.89 17.49
C ASP A 188 -18.95 11.39 17.38
N LEU A 189 -19.48 11.89 16.26
CA LEU A 189 -19.80 13.30 16.07
C LEU A 189 -20.70 13.83 17.21
N LEU A 190 -21.76 13.11 17.56
CA LEU A 190 -22.66 13.44 18.67
C LEU A 190 -21.96 13.27 20.04
N GLY A 191 -21.12 12.25 20.21
CA GLY A 191 -20.30 12.08 21.41
C GLY A 191 -19.32 13.24 21.62
N PHE A 192 -18.67 13.70 20.56
CA PHE A 192 -17.83 14.88 20.53
C PHE A 192 -18.65 16.14 20.82
N GLN A 193 -19.88 16.26 20.30
CA GLN A 193 -20.79 17.37 20.64
C GLN A 193 -21.05 17.43 22.14
N ASN A 194 -21.37 16.29 22.75
CA ASN A 194 -21.67 16.21 24.17
C ASN A 194 -20.45 16.49 25.05
N ARG A 195 -19.25 16.14 24.58
CA ARG A 195 -17.98 16.38 25.28
C ARG A 195 -17.52 17.83 25.20
N TYR A 196 -17.85 18.52 24.10
CA TYR A 196 -17.41 19.89 23.80
C TYR A 196 -18.58 20.80 23.39
N PRO A 197 -19.64 20.91 24.21
CA PRO A 197 -20.89 21.58 23.83
C PRO A 197 -20.71 23.06 23.51
N GLU A 198 -19.74 23.72 24.14
CA GLU A 198 -19.41 25.14 23.90
C GLU A 198 -18.89 25.41 22.47
N TYR A 199 -18.46 24.37 21.75
CA TYR A 199 -17.95 24.49 20.37
C TYR A 199 -18.95 24.03 19.30
N ALA A 200 -20.11 23.49 19.68
CA ALA A 200 -21.07 22.92 18.74
C ALA A 200 -21.56 23.91 17.65
N ASP A 201 -21.69 25.19 18.01
CA ASP A 201 -22.13 26.25 17.09
C ASP A 201 -20.98 26.97 16.37
N SER A 202 -19.75 26.79 16.84
CA SER A 202 -18.59 27.59 16.40
C SER A 202 -18.16 27.30 14.96
N PHE A 203 -18.62 26.18 14.38
CA PHE A 203 -18.11 25.64 13.12
C PHE A 203 -19.18 25.54 12.02
N GLY A 204 -20.43 25.93 12.29
CA GLY A 204 -21.49 25.77 11.27
C GLY A 204 -21.87 24.32 10.94
N ILE A 205 -21.42 23.37 11.76
CA ILE A 205 -21.71 21.92 11.67
C ILE A 205 -23.13 21.55 12.19
N GLN A 206 -23.99 22.53 12.43
CA GLN A 206 -25.38 22.29 12.88
C GLN A 206 -26.19 21.48 11.87
N ARG A 207 -25.93 21.66 10.58
CA ARG A 207 -26.49 20.80 9.54
C ARG A 207 -26.04 19.34 9.72
N ALA A 208 -24.77 19.10 10.04
CA ALA A 208 -24.24 17.77 10.30
C ALA A 208 -24.92 17.13 11.51
N PHE A 209 -25.13 17.87 12.61
CA PHE A 209 -25.85 17.35 13.77
C PHE A 209 -27.33 17.07 13.48
N ALA A 210 -27.99 17.91 12.69
CA ALA A 210 -29.36 17.67 12.27
C ALA A 210 -29.47 16.39 11.42
N ILE A 211 -28.54 16.21 10.47
CA ILE A 211 -28.43 14.99 9.66
C ILE A 211 -28.16 13.78 10.55
N ALA A 212 -27.15 13.84 11.42
CA ALA A 212 -26.77 12.77 12.35
C ALA A 212 -27.93 12.28 13.22
N ARG A 213 -28.76 13.20 13.74
CA ARG A 213 -29.95 12.87 14.54
C ARG A 213 -31.08 12.25 13.75
N SER A 214 -31.11 12.47 12.42
CA SER A 214 -32.12 11.94 11.51
C SER A 214 -31.61 10.77 10.65
N ALA A 215 -30.36 10.38 10.82
CA ALA A 215 -29.73 9.32 10.04
C ALA A 215 -30.42 7.97 10.34
N PRO A 216 -30.72 7.16 9.32
CA PRO A 216 -31.20 5.80 9.56
C PRO A 216 -30.11 4.99 10.23
N ASP A 217 -30.52 4.02 11.06
CA ASP A 217 -29.59 2.98 11.48
C ASP A 217 -29.34 2.06 10.28
N LEU A 218 -28.13 2.17 9.72
CA LEU A 218 -27.66 1.36 8.60
C LEU A 218 -27.40 -0.10 8.99
N LYS A 219 -27.32 -0.42 10.29
CA LYS A 219 -27.23 -1.81 10.78
C LYS A 219 -28.52 -2.58 10.54
N GLU A 220 -29.66 -1.89 10.57
CA GLU A 220 -30.98 -2.49 10.30
C GLU A 220 -31.22 -2.74 8.80
N GLY A 221 -30.32 -2.29 7.90
CA GLY A 221 -30.39 -2.56 6.45
C GLY A 221 -31.50 -1.82 5.69
N PHE A 222 -31.49 -1.90 4.36
CA PHE A 222 -32.56 -1.31 3.54
C PHE A 222 -33.78 -2.24 3.44
N THR A 223 -34.96 -1.65 3.50
CA THR A 223 -36.24 -2.31 3.25
C THR A 223 -37.19 -1.34 2.56
N GLU A 224 -38.17 -1.85 1.81
CA GLU A 224 -39.10 -1.00 1.04
C GLU A 224 -39.86 0.01 1.91
N ASN A 225 -40.28 -0.40 3.12
CA ASN A 225 -40.94 0.49 4.09
C ASN A 225 -40.01 1.58 4.66
N ARG A 226 -38.68 1.44 4.52
CA ARG A 226 -37.68 2.43 4.95
C ARG A 226 -37.15 3.27 3.79
N ARG A 227 -37.59 3.03 2.54
CA ARG A 227 -37.14 3.74 1.33
C ARG A 227 -37.12 5.25 1.50
N ALA A 228 -38.23 5.85 1.93
CA ALA A 228 -38.33 7.31 2.07
C ALA A 228 -37.31 7.91 3.05
N VAL A 229 -36.93 7.16 4.10
CA VAL A 229 -35.91 7.60 5.07
C VAL A 229 -34.52 7.53 4.44
N TYR A 230 -34.20 6.45 3.74
CA TYR A 230 -32.94 6.29 3.01
C TYR A 230 -32.77 7.36 1.93
N GLU A 231 -33.76 7.53 1.05
CA GLU A 231 -33.70 8.50 -0.04
C GLU A 231 -33.52 9.94 0.48
N ARG A 232 -34.22 10.30 1.56
CA ARG A 232 -34.05 11.60 2.24
C ARG A 232 -32.65 11.75 2.81
N TYR A 233 -32.15 10.71 3.49
CA TYR A 233 -30.83 10.73 4.10
C TYR A 233 -29.72 10.86 3.04
N ILE A 234 -29.76 10.06 1.97
CA ILE A 234 -28.82 10.14 0.84
C ILE A 234 -28.79 11.57 0.30
N GLN A 235 -29.96 12.16 0.04
CA GLN A 235 -30.06 13.52 -0.51
C GLN A 235 -29.49 14.61 0.43
N GLN A 236 -29.61 14.44 1.75
CA GLN A 236 -29.20 15.45 2.72
C GLN A 236 -27.75 15.32 3.17
N ALA A 237 -27.28 14.07 3.30
CA ALA A 237 -25.98 13.70 3.85
C ALA A 237 -24.89 13.55 2.80
N ALA A 238 -25.22 13.41 1.51
CA ALA A 238 -24.22 13.44 0.46
C ALA A 238 -23.40 14.75 0.53
N PRO A 239 -22.07 14.70 0.31
CA PRO A 239 -21.30 13.56 -0.21
C PRO A 239 -20.64 12.66 0.87
N ALA A 240 -21.10 12.66 2.12
CA ALA A 240 -20.49 11.87 3.19
C ALA A 240 -20.45 10.36 2.85
N HIS A 241 -19.43 9.65 3.32
CA HIS A 241 -19.27 8.22 3.01
C HIS A 241 -20.48 7.38 3.46
N LYS A 242 -21.06 7.64 4.64
CA LYS A 242 -22.30 6.94 5.05
C LYS A 242 -23.51 7.21 4.15
N ALA A 243 -23.58 8.35 3.46
CA ALA A 243 -24.61 8.59 2.46
C ALA A 243 -24.42 7.70 1.22
N TYR A 244 -23.16 7.49 0.81
CA TYR A 244 -22.79 6.52 -0.22
C TYR A 244 -23.16 5.09 0.21
N ARG A 245 -22.85 4.69 1.45
CA ARG A 245 -23.26 3.39 2.01
C ARG A 245 -24.77 3.19 2.04
N ALA A 246 -25.53 4.23 2.38
CA ALA A 246 -26.99 4.19 2.32
C ALA A 246 -27.50 4.00 0.88
N LEU A 247 -26.83 4.61 -0.11
CA LEU A 247 -27.13 4.39 -1.53
C LEU A 247 -26.86 2.94 -1.92
N LEU A 248 -25.70 2.37 -1.55
CA LEU A 248 -25.37 0.96 -1.82
C LEU A 248 -26.41 0.00 -1.25
N GLN A 249 -26.84 0.21 0.00
CA GLN A 249 -27.93 -0.58 0.60
C GLN A 249 -29.26 -0.40 -0.14
N ALA A 250 -29.57 0.81 -0.63
CA ALA A 250 -30.81 1.07 -1.36
C ALA A 250 -30.86 0.40 -2.74
N ILE A 251 -29.70 0.16 -3.37
CA ILE A 251 -29.59 -0.57 -4.64
C ILE A 251 -29.29 -2.06 -4.46
N ALA A 252 -28.89 -2.51 -3.26
CA ALA A 252 -28.53 -3.91 -2.99
C ALA A 252 -29.57 -4.95 -3.49
N PRO A 253 -30.90 -4.76 -3.32
CA PRO A 253 -31.88 -5.70 -3.87
C PRO A 253 -31.84 -5.82 -5.40
N ASP A 254 -31.50 -4.74 -6.10
CA ASP A 254 -31.32 -4.76 -7.55
C ASP A 254 -30.00 -5.47 -7.91
N LEU A 255 -28.94 -5.32 -7.11
CA LEU A 255 -27.67 -6.03 -7.31
C LEU A 255 -27.83 -7.55 -7.12
N GLU A 256 -28.48 -7.96 -6.02
CA GLU A 256 -28.72 -9.39 -5.70
C GLU A 256 -29.57 -10.09 -6.76
N SER A 257 -30.44 -9.33 -7.44
CA SER A 257 -31.31 -9.86 -8.50
C SER A 257 -30.76 -9.66 -9.92
N GLY A 258 -29.51 -9.19 -10.06
CA GLY A 258 -28.87 -8.94 -11.35
C GLY A 258 -29.51 -7.81 -12.16
N GLN A 259 -30.31 -6.93 -11.55
CA GLN A 259 -30.99 -5.81 -12.19
C GLN A 259 -30.09 -4.58 -12.29
N TRP A 260 -28.90 -4.74 -12.90
CA TRP A 260 -27.84 -3.73 -12.97
C TRP A 260 -28.30 -2.38 -13.51
N ALA A 261 -29.15 -2.37 -14.54
CA ALA A 261 -29.67 -1.14 -15.14
C ALA A 261 -30.59 -0.36 -14.18
N ARG A 262 -31.32 -1.04 -13.29
CA ARG A 262 -32.17 -0.37 -12.28
C ARG A 262 -31.34 0.18 -11.13
N ALA A 263 -30.32 -0.56 -10.70
CA ALA A 263 -29.32 -0.07 -9.76
C ALA A 263 -28.63 1.18 -10.32
N ALA A 264 -28.20 1.15 -11.59
CA ALA A 264 -27.58 2.30 -12.26
C ALA A 264 -28.52 3.50 -12.31
N ALA A 265 -29.77 3.32 -12.74
CA ALA A 265 -30.75 4.41 -12.76
C ALA A 265 -30.99 5.02 -11.38
N THR A 266 -30.98 4.21 -10.31
CA THR A 266 -31.09 4.70 -8.94
C THR A 266 -29.86 5.50 -8.52
N ALA A 267 -28.65 5.02 -8.84
CA ALA A 267 -27.40 5.73 -8.58
C ALA A 267 -27.33 7.06 -9.36
N GLU A 268 -27.71 7.08 -10.64
CA GLU A 268 -27.77 8.29 -11.48
C GLU A 268 -28.71 9.34 -10.91
N ARG A 269 -29.86 8.91 -10.37
CA ARG A 269 -30.83 9.81 -9.73
C ARG A 269 -30.22 10.55 -8.53
N PHE A 270 -29.35 9.91 -7.77
CA PHE A 270 -28.68 10.51 -6.61
C PHE A 270 -27.34 11.18 -6.94
N ALA A 271 -26.74 10.90 -8.10
CA ALA A 271 -25.45 11.44 -8.48
C ALA A 271 -25.33 12.98 -8.32
N PRO A 272 -26.35 13.80 -8.66
CA PRO A 272 -26.28 15.25 -8.44
C PRO A 272 -26.10 15.65 -6.96
N ALA A 273 -26.60 14.85 -6.01
CA ALA A 273 -26.47 15.15 -4.58
C ALA A 273 -25.03 14.99 -4.07
N PHE A 274 -24.22 14.14 -4.71
CA PHE A 274 -22.82 13.92 -4.37
C PHE A 274 -21.86 14.94 -5.00
N GLY A 275 -22.36 15.73 -5.95
CA GLY A 275 -21.59 16.75 -6.66
C GLY A 275 -20.84 16.23 -7.88
N GLU A 276 -20.55 17.14 -8.80
CA GLU A 276 -19.77 16.85 -10.02
C GLU A 276 -18.34 16.44 -9.66
N GLY A 277 -17.83 15.36 -10.25
CA GLY A 277 -16.48 14.85 -9.99
C GLY A 277 -16.34 13.99 -8.72
N ASN A 278 -17.44 13.59 -8.06
CA ASN A 278 -17.36 12.65 -6.95
C ASN A 278 -16.92 11.25 -7.43
N ARG A 279 -15.71 10.83 -7.03
CA ARG A 279 -15.09 9.57 -7.48
C ARG A 279 -15.89 8.32 -7.09
N HIS A 280 -16.54 8.29 -5.92
CA HIS A 280 -17.32 7.11 -5.50
C HIS A 280 -18.52 6.87 -6.41
N ILE A 281 -19.30 7.92 -6.69
CA ILE A 281 -20.46 7.82 -7.58
C ILE A 281 -20.05 7.54 -9.02
N GLN A 282 -18.98 8.17 -9.51
CA GLN A 282 -18.48 7.89 -10.86
C GLN A 282 -18.04 6.43 -11.00
N GLY A 283 -17.22 5.93 -10.06
CA GLY A 283 -16.79 4.54 -10.05
C GLY A 283 -17.95 3.55 -9.94
N LEU A 284 -18.95 3.83 -9.08
CA LEU A 284 -20.17 3.01 -8.98
C LEU A 284 -20.89 2.91 -10.33
N LEU A 285 -21.11 4.04 -11.00
CA LEU A 285 -21.79 4.07 -12.30
C LEU A 285 -20.96 3.38 -13.39
N GLU A 286 -19.64 3.52 -13.38
CA GLU A 286 -18.73 2.81 -14.29
C GLU A 286 -18.83 1.29 -14.11
N ILE A 287 -18.87 0.81 -12.86
CA ILE A 287 -19.02 -0.62 -12.56
C ILE A 287 -20.39 -1.13 -13.02
N LEU A 288 -21.48 -0.45 -12.67
CA LEU A 288 -22.85 -0.88 -12.99
C LEU A 288 -23.11 -0.91 -14.50
N ASN A 289 -22.59 0.08 -15.24
CA ASN A 289 -22.79 0.19 -16.69
C ASN A 289 -21.82 -0.66 -17.51
N ARG A 290 -20.83 -1.32 -16.89
CA ARG A 290 -19.90 -2.20 -17.60
C ARG A 290 -20.62 -3.42 -18.19
N PRO A 291 -20.28 -3.87 -19.41
CA PRO A 291 -20.78 -5.14 -19.94
C PRO A 291 -20.40 -6.32 -19.07
N GLU A 292 -21.28 -7.30 -18.98
CA GLU A 292 -21.04 -8.57 -18.28
C GLU A 292 -20.09 -9.46 -19.09
N GLU A 293 -19.23 -10.21 -18.40
CA GLU A 293 -18.26 -11.18 -18.93
C GLU A 293 -18.74 -12.64 -18.79
N GLY A 294 -19.90 -12.87 -18.17
CA GLY A 294 -20.47 -14.20 -17.93
C GLY A 294 -19.76 -14.95 -16.81
N LEU A 295 -19.28 -14.24 -15.80
CA LEU A 295 -18.54 -14.82 -14.67
C LEU A 295 -19.52 -15.16 -13.55
N GLU A 296 -19.56 -16.44 -13.16
CA GLU A 296 -20.43 -16.91 -12.09
C GLU A 296 -19.62 -17.69 -11.05
N PRO A 297 -19.75 -17.37 -9.75
CA PRO A 297 -19.19 -18.18 -8.68
C PRO A 297 -19.72 -19.61 -8.69
N VAL A 298 -18.80 -20.57 -8.69
CA VAL A 298 -19.09 -22.00 -8.61
C VAL A 298 -18.63 -22.52 -7.25
N ARG A 299 -19.58 -23.07 -6.49
CA ARG A 299 -19.29 -23.73 -5.21
C ARG A 299 -18.34 -24.90 -5.43
N LEU A 300 -17.26 -25.00 -4.64
CA LEU A 300 -16.30 -26.10 -4.78
C LEU A 300 -16.95 -27.45 -4.49
N ALA A 301 -16.67 -28.43 -5.34
CA ALA A 301 -17.16 -29.79 -5.23
C ALA A 301 -16.27 -30.65 -4.32
N GLY A 302 -16.88 -31.57 -3.58
CA GLY A 302 -16.20 -32.53 -2.72
C GLY A 302 -16.31 -32.20 -1.22
N ALA A 303 -15.40 -32.74 -0.42
CA ALA A 303 -15.44 -32.69 1.04
C ALA A 303 -14.89 -31.40 1.65
N VAL A 304 -14.38 -30.48 0.83
CA VAL A 304 -13.93 -29.15 1.28
C VAL A 304 -15.06 -28.24 1.72
N ASN A 305 -16.28 -28.52 1.26
CA ASN A 305 -17.49 -27.89 1.77
C ASN A 305 -18.34 -28.92 2.51
N SER A 306 -18.75 -28.64 3.75
CA SER A 306 -19.49 -29.59 4.60
C SER A 306 -20.83 -29.04 5.10
N SER A 307 -21.38 -29.65 6.15
CA SER A 307 -22.50 -29.09 6.91
C SER A 307 -22.08 -27.91 7.80
N LEU A 308 -20.79 -27.79 8.10
CA LEU A 308 -20.17 -26.72 8.89
C LEU A 308 -19.73 -25.55 8.00
N GLY A 309 -19.18 -24.49 8.61
CA GLY A 309 -18.65 -23.34 7.87
C GLY A 309 -17.19 -23.54 7.46
N GLU A 310 -16.86 -23.19 6.22
CA GLU A 310 -15.50 -23.21 5.67
C GLU A 310 -15.11 -21.88 5.06
N TYR A 311 -13.90 -21.41 5.41
CA TYR A 311 -13.42 -20.10 4.97
C TYR A 311 -11.89 -20.03 4.85
N SER A 312 -11.37 -18.88 4.39
CA SER A 312 -9.94 -18.63 4.18
C SER A 312 -9.24 -19.70 3.32
N PRO A 313 -9.70 -19.95 2.07
CA PRO A 313 -8.99 -20.87 1.18
C PRO A 313 -7.59 -20.35 0.88
N VAL A 314 -6.61 -21.24 0.83
CA VAL A 314 -5.22 -20.99 0.42
C VAL A 314 -4.79 -22.12 -0.52
N ILE A 315 -4.71 -21.81 -1.81
CA ILE A 315 -4.30 -22.75 -2.86
C ILE A 315 -2.77 -22.73 -3.01
N SER A 316 -2.16 -23.91 -3.16
CA SER A 316 -0.74 -24.02 -3.52
C SER A 316 -0.48 -23.48 -4.92
N ALA A 317 0.73 -22.99 -5.18
CA ALA A 317 1.03 -22.35 -6.47
C ALA A 317 0.96 -23.33 -7.66
N ASP A 318 1.12 -24.63 -7.43
CA ASP A 318 0.92 -25.69 -8.43
C ASP A 318 -0.56 -26.07 -8.64
N GLY A 319 -1.47 -25.49 -7.84
CA GLY A 319 -2.92 -25.74 -7.88
C GLY A 319 -3.35 -27.13 -7.40
N GLN A 320 -2.46 -27.90 -6.76
CA GLN A 320 -2.73 -29.29 -6.36
C GLN A 320 -3.25 -29.43 -4.93
N ARG A 321 -2.97 -28.48 -4.04
CA ARG A 321 -3.37 -28.52 -2.62
C ARG A 321 -4.14 -27.27 -2.23
N LEU A 322 -5.25 -27.47 -1.52
CA LEU A 322 -6.06 -26.42 -0.94
C LEU A 322 -6.04 -26.56 0.58
N TYR A 323 -5.57 -25.53 1.27
CA TYR A 323 -5.73 -25.37 2.72
C TYR A 323 -6.92 -24.46 2.98
N PHE A 324 -7.66 -24.70 4.05
CA PHE A 324 -8.81 -23.87 4.43
C PHE A 324 -9.08 -24.00 5.92
N CYS A 325 -9.79 -23.03 6.49
CA CYS A 325 -10.31 -23.14 7.84
C CYS A 325 -11.68 -23.83 7.81
N ARG A 326 -11.95 -24.70 8.78
CA ARG A 326 -13.29 -25.23 9.06
C ARG A 326 -13.67 -24.89 10.50
N ASN A 327 -14.85 -24.32 10.67
CA ASN A 327 -15.41 -23.98 11.97
C ASN A 327 -16.16 -25.20 12.56
N LEU A 328 -15.53 -25.89 13.50
CA LEU A 328 -16.04 -27.04 14.24
C LEU A 328 -16.93 -26.62 15.42
N ASN A 329 -17.93 -25.76 15.15
CA ASN A 329 -18.86 -25.20 16.16
C ASN A 329 -18.17 -24.35 17.24
N GLY A 330 -17.30 -23.46 16.82
CA GLY A 330 -16.59 -22.51 17.68
C GLY A 330 -15.12 -22.83 17.87
N ASN A 331 -14.64 -24.03 17.49
CA ASN A 331 -13.22 -24.26 17.27
C ASN A 331 -12.88 -24.11 15.79
N GLU A 332 -11.87 -23.33 15.47
CA GLU A 332 -11.47 -23.05 14.09
C GLU A 332 -10.19 -23.80 13.79
N ASP A 333 -10.24 -24.70 12.82
CA ASP A 333 -9.17 -25.65 12.56
C ASP A 333 -8.72 -25.54 11.10
N ILE A 334 -7.41 -25.73 10.86
CA ILE A 334 -6.87 -25.83 9.52
C ILE A 334 -7.13 -27.23 8.97
N PHE A 335 -7.71 -27.28 7.77
CA PHE A 335 -7.88 -28.48 6.96
C PHE A 335 -7.13 -28.32 5.65
N TRP A 336 -6.86 -29.44 4.99
CA TRP A 336 -6.32 -29.47 3.64
C TRP A 336 -6.94 -30.56 2.78
N SER A 337 -6.86 -30.37 1.46
CA SER A 337 -7.35 -31.29 0.44
C SER A 337 -6.40 -31.34 -0.74
N GLU A 338 -6.31 -32.51 -1.38
CA GLU A 338 -5.61 -32.70 -2.65
C GLU A 338 -6.62 -32.73 -3.81
N ARG A 339 -6.28 -32.02 -4.88
CA ARG A 339 -7.13 -31.88 -6.05
C ARG A 339 -7.20 -33.21 -6.80
N GLN A 340 -8.39 -33.61 -7.22
CA GLN A 340 -8.61 -34.73 -8.12
C GLN A 340 -9.56 -34.31 -9.25
N GLY A 341 -9.01 -34.10 -10.45
CA GLY A 341 -9.74 -33.48 -11.56
C GLY A 341 -10.21 -32.08 -11.19
N ASP A 342 -11.51 -31.82 -11.30
CA ASP A 342 -12.13 -30.54 -10.93
C ASP A 342 -12.78 -30.56 -9.54
N SER A 343 -12.39 -31.51 -8.68
CA SER A 343 -12.99 -31.71 -7.35
C SER A 343 -11.94 -31.82 -6.25
N TRP A 344 -12.40 -31.67 -5.01
CA TRP A 344 -11.63 -31.78 -3.78
C TRP A 344 -12.24 -32.87 -2.88
N PRO A 345 -12.03 -34.16 -3.21
CA PRO A 345 -12.89 -35.25 -2.73
C PRO A 345 -12.74 -35.56 -1.25
N GLU A 346 -11.58 -35.27 -0.65
CA GLU A 346 -11.26 -35.57 0.75
C GLU A 346 -10.79 -34.30 1.47
N ALA A 347 -11.01 -34.23 2.78
CA ALA A 347 -10.57 -33.11 3.61
C ALA A 347 -9.98 -33.65 4.91
N PHE A 348 -8.73 -33.30 5.18
CA PHE A 348 -7.96 -33.80 6.32
C PHE A 348 -7.62 -32.66 7.27
N PRO A 349 -7.86 -32.81 8.60
CA PRO A 349 -7.38 -31.83 9.55
C PRO A 349 -5.85 -31.79 9.54
N LEU A 350 -5.28 -30.61 9.73
CA LEU A 350 -3.84 -30.44 9.86
C LEU A 350 -3.44 -30.57 11.34
N GLU A 351 -3.57 -31.80 11.87
CA GLU A 351 -3.48 -32.10 13.32
C GLU A 351 -2.22 -31.55 14.01
N ALA A 352 -1.09 -31.46 13.30
CA ALA A 352 0.16 -30.94 13.85
C ALA A 352 0.10 -29.46 14.24
N LEU A 353 -0.86 -28.69 13.68
CA LEU A 353 -0.98 -27.25 13.89
C LEU A 353 -2.24 -26.85 14.67
N ASN A 354 -3.28 -27.70 14.68
CA ASN A 354 -4.55 -27.37 15.34
C ASN A 354 -4.45 -27.63 16.84
N THR A 355 -5.05 -26.75 17.64
CA THR A 355 -5.06 -26.85 19.10
C THR A 355 -6.49 -26.80 19.66
N GLU A 356 -6.69 -27.28 20.89
CA GLU A 356 -8.00 -27.16 21.56
C GLU A 356 -8.18 -25.78 22.22
N GLU A 357 -7.08 -25.06 22.47
CA GLU A 357 -7.05 -23.83 23.25
C GLU A 357 -7.11 -22.55 22.41
N SER A 358 -7.02 -22.65 21.08
CA SER A 358 -6.91 -21.50 20.17
C SER A 358 -7.74 -21.71 18.89
N HIS A 359 -7.64 -20.75 17.98
CA HIS A 359 -8.35 -20.72 16.71
C HIS A 359 -7.33 -20.59 15.59
N GLU A 360 -7.26 -21.58 14.70
CA GLU A 360 -6.30 -21.65 13.62
C GLU A 360 -6.94 -21.52 12.23
N ALA A 361 -6.35 -20.66 11.39
CA ALA A 361 -6.75 -20.51 10.00
C ALA A 361 -5.51 -20.33 9.11
N PRO A 362 -5.48 -20.93 7.90
CA PRO A 362 -4.40 -20.68 6.96
C PRO A 362 -4.53 -19.27 6.38
N LEU A 363 -3.42 -18.56 6.27
CA LEU A 363 -3.38 -17.19 5.74
C LEU A 363 -2.72 -17.12 4.38
N ALA A 364 -1.53 -17.70 4.23
CA ALA A 364 -0.77 -17.73 2.98
C ALA A 364 0.22 -18.90 2.96
N LEU A 365 0.53 -19.39 1.76
CA LEU A 365 1.51 -20.43 1.54
C LEU A 365 2.64 -19.88 0.65
N SER A 366 3.89 -20.25 0.93
CA SER A 366 4.99 -19.96 0.02
C SER A 366 4.78 -20.66 -1.33
N SER A 367 5.33 -20.10 -2.41
CA SER A 367 5.11 -20.63 -3.77
C SER A 367 5.58 -22.08 -3.94
N ASP A 368 6.59 -22.51 -3.20
CA ASP A 368 7.08 -23.90 -3.16
C ASP A 368 6.33 -24.81 -2.17
N GLY A 369 5.34 -24.27 -1.44
CA GLY A 369 4.48 -25.05 -0.56
C GLY A 369 5.09 -25.44 0.80
N THR A 370 6.30 -24.98 1.15
CA THR A 370 6.98 -25.43 2.37
C THR A 370 6.84 -24.51 3.57
N THR A 371 6.26 -23.32 3.43
CA THR A 371 6.07 -22.36 4.53
C THR A 371 4.63 -21.89 4.54
N LEU A 372 3.94 -22.11 5.65
CA LEU A 372 2.57 -21.69 5.87
C LEU A 372 2.56 -20.55 6.88
N LEU A 373 1.98 -19.42 6.49
CA LEU A 373 1.53 -18.38 7.40
C LEU A 373 0.12 -18.77 7.89
N MET A 374 -0.07 -18.73 9.20
CA MET A 374 -1.34 -19.07 9.84
C MET A 374 -1.72 -18.01 10.86
N TYR A 375 -3.02 -17.87 11.08
CA TYR A 375 -3.56 -17.19 12.24
C TYR A 375 -3.65 -18.21 13.36
N ASP A 376 -3.29 -17.80 14.57
CA ASP A 376 -3.41 -18.59 15.79
C ASP A 376 -3.65 -17.63 16.96
N GLY A 377 -4.87 -17.66 17.49
CA GLY A 377 -5.18 -17.04 18.79
C GLY A 377 -5.01 -15.51 18.85
N GLY A 378 -5.18 -14.81 17.72
CA GLY A 378 -5.03 -13.35 17.66
C GLY A 378 -3.76 -12.86 16.96
N ILE A 379 -2.84 -13.77 16.62
CA ILE A 379 -1.57 -13.40 15.99
C ILE A 379 -1.25 -14.22 14.75
N VAL A 380 -0.47 -13.63 13.85
CA VAL A 380 0.11 -14.30 12.70
C VAL A 380 1.36 -15.06 13.15
N LYS A 381 1.37 -16.36 12.85
CA LYS A 381 2.50 -17.26 13.02
C LYS A 381 2.95 -17.82 11.67
N TYR A 382 4.15 -18.38 11.62
CA TYR A 382 4.63 -19.14 10.48
C TYR A 382 5.17 -20.50 10.92
N THR A 383 5.00 -21.49 10.07
CA THR A 383 5.54 -22.85 10.23
C THR A 383 6.20 -23.31 8.93
N ASN A 384 7.16 -24.22 9.03
CA ASN A 384 7.85 -24.80 7.90
C ASN A 384 7.64 -26.31 7.84
N LYS A 385 7.55 -26.84 6.62
CA LYS A 385 7.53 -28.28 6.38
C LYS A 385 8.93 -28.86 6.61
N THR A 386 9.02 -29.92 7.40
CA THR A 386 10.21 -30.74 7.68
C THR A 386 9.96 -32.18 7.23
N ALA A 387 10.97 -33.04 7.33
CA ALA A 387 10.83 -34.46 6.99
C ALA A 387 9.89 -35.22 7.94
N GLU A 388 9.58 -34.62 9.09
CA GLU A 388 8.71 -35.16 10.13
C GLU A 388 7.30 -34.52 10.12
N GLY A 389 7.00 -33.65 9.15
CA GLY A 389 5.75 -32.91 9.04
C GLY A 389 5.93 -31.40 9.24
N TRP A 390 4.88 -30.69 9.64
CA TRP A 390 4.98 -29.25 9.91
C TRP A 390 5.66 -28.98 11.25
N SER A 391 6.58 -28.01 11.27
CA SER A 391 7.24 -27.57 12.50
C SER A 391 6.26 -26.86 13.44
N ALA A 392 6.65 -26.71 14.70
CA ALA A 392 5.91 -25.84 15.63
C ALA A 392 5.78 -24.42 15.05
N PRO A 393 4.60 -23.76 15.16
CA PRO A 393 4.42 -22.38 14.71
C PRO A 393 5.23 -21.38 15.55
N HIS A 394 5.81 -20.38 14.86
CA HIS A 394 6.54 -19.29 15.50
C HIS A 394 5.89 -17.94 15.17
N SER A 395 5.85 -17.02 16.13
CA SER A 395 5.33 -15.66 15.92
C SER A 395 6.07 -14.97 14.77
N PHE A 396 5.30 -14.34 13.88
CA PHE A 396 5.86 -13.66 12.72
C PHE A 396 6.65 -12.40 13.12
N PHE A 397 6.11 -11.59 14.03
CA PHE A 397 6.80 -10.46 14.65
C PHE A 397 7.33 -10.83 16.03
N ASN A 398 8.41 -10.15 16.42
CA ASN A 398 8.78 -10.10 17.83
C ASN A 398 7.77 -9.26 18.63
N GLU A 399 7.67 -9.49 19.94
CA GLU A 399 6.67 -8.84 20.81
C GLU A 399 6.72 -7.30 20.76
N TYR A 400 7.88 -6.70 20.50
CA TYR A 400 8.06 -5.24 20.48
C TYR A 400 7.70 -4.60 19.14
N ALA A 401 7.59 -5.38 18.06
CA ALA A 401 7.30 -4.92 16.71
C ALA A 401 5.91 -5.36 16.21
N ALA A 402 5.20 -6.17 16.98
CA ALA A 402 3.88 -6.67 16.63
C ALA A 402 2.84 -5.54 16.58
N PRO A 403 2.01 -5.46 15.51
CA PRO A 403 0.81 -4.64 15.52
C PRO A 403 -0.17 -5.03 16.65
N GLU A 404 -1.11 -4.15 16.98
CA GLU A 404 -2.17 -4.44 17.96
C GLU A 404 -3.06 -5.60 17.50
N TRP A 405 -3.39 -5.61 16.22
CA TRP A 405 -4.06 -6.69 15.55
C TRP A 405 -3.41 -6.94 14.20
N GLN A 406 -3.33 -8.20 13.80
CA GLN A 406 -2.78 -8.63 12.53
C GLN A 406 -3.60 -9.81 12.01
N GLY A 407 -3.82 -9.83 10.70
CA GLY A 407 -4.54 -10.90 10.03
C GLY A 407 -4.37 -10.80 8.54
N THR A 408 -4.93 -11.76 7.80
CA THR A 408 -4.90 -11.89 6.33
C THR A 408 -3.58 -11.43 5.68
N THR A 409 -2.74 -12.37 5.29
CA THR A 409 -1.42 -12.05 4.74
C THR A 409 -1.29 -12.48 3.28
N ALA A 410 -0.33 -11.87 2.60
CA ALA A 410 0.22 -12.26 1.32
C ALA A 410 1.73 -12.37 1.45
N PHE A 411 2.29 -13.41 0.87
CA PHE A 411 3.72 -13.66 0.87
C PHE A 411 4.28 -13.35 -0.50
N ALA A 412 5.41 -12.64 -0.55
CA ALA A 412 6.18 -12.52 -1.78
C ALA A 412 6.70 -13.91 -2.19
N SER A 413 6.65 -14.24 -3.49
CA SER A 413 7.13 -15.53 -3.99
C SER A 413 8.62 -15.74 -3.70
N ASN A 414 9.40 -14.65 -3.65
CA ASN A 414 10.82 -14.65 -3.27
C ASN A 414 11.08 -14.69 -1.76
N ARG A 415 10.03 -14.66 -0.92
CA ARG A 415 10.10 -14.73 0.56
C ARG A 415 10.76 -13.52 1.24
N GLU A 416 11.02 -12.43 0.53
CA GLU A 416 11.69 -11.25 1.08
C GLU A 416 10.73 -10.24 1.69
N ALA A 417 9.45 -10.31 1.36
CA ALA A 417 8.43 -9.40 1.83
C ALA A 417 7.12 -10.14 2.16
N ALA A 418 6.38 -9.60 3.12
CA ALA A 418 5.02 -10.01 3.40
C ALA A 418 4.13 -8.77 3.51
N ILE A 419 2.98 -8.81 2.82
CA ILE A 419 1.92 -7.82 2.97
C ILE A 419 0.89 -8.39 3.91
N PHE A 420 0.40 -7.61 4.87
CA PHE A 420 -0.60 -8.06 5.85
C PHE A 420 -1.55 -6.93 6.21
N ALA A 421 -2.74 -7.32 6.62
CA ALA A 421 -3.71 -6.41 7.20
C ALA A 421 -3.41 -6.24 8.70
N ALA A 422 -3.36 -5.02 9.19
CA ALA A 422 -3.05 -4.75 10.59
C ALA A 422 -3.69 -3.47 11.15
N ARG A 423 -3.75 -3.39 12.48
CA ARG A 423 -4.10 -2.18 13.23
C ARG A 423 -2.88 -1.64 13.98
N THR A 424 -2.51 -0.40 13.70
CA THR A 424 -1.33 0.27 14.31
C THR A 424 -1.52 1.79 14.39
N ILE A 425 -0.51 2.52 14.88
CA ILE A 425 -0.56 3.99 15.03
C ILE A 425 -0.43 4.75 13.71
N ASN A 426 0.11 4.11 12.68
CA ASN A 426 0.37 4.69 11.36
C ASN A 426 -0.63 4.17 10.32
N VAL A 427 -1.94 4.35 10.60
CA VAL A 427 -3.03 4.00 9.68
C VAL A 427 -3.53 5.22 8.91
N VAL A 428 -4.08 4.98 7.72
CA VAL A 428 -4.83 5.96 6.95
C VAL A 428 -6.18 6.15 7.64
N GLY A 429 -6.61 7.40 7.84
CA GLY A 429 -7.79 7.68 8.66
C GLY A 429 -7.56 7.61 10.18
N ALA A 430 -8.64 7.68 10.94
CA ALA A 430 -8.60 7.59 12.40
C ALA A 430 -8.65 6.12 12.85
N ARG A 431 -7.79 5.77 13.82
CA ARG A 431 -7.75 4.45 14.42
C ARG A 431 -9.04 4.18 15.22
N ASN A 432 -9.81 3.20 14.77
CA ASN A 432 -10.94 2.61 15.48
C ASN A 432 -10.95 1.09 15.21
N GLU A 433 -11.93 0.39 15.77
CA GLU A 433 -12.05 -1.07 15.64
C GLU A 433 -12.38 -1.54 14.22
N ASP A 434 -12.76 -0.65 13.30
CA ASP A 434 -13.11 -1.01 11.91
C ASP A 434 -12.04 -0.54 10.90
N ASN A 435 -11.03 0.22 11.35
CA ASN A 435 -9.93 0.68 10.51
C ASN A 435 -8.78 -0.34 10.55
N ILE A 436 -8.63 -1.05 9.43
CA ILE A 436 -7.56 -2.01 9.18
C ILE A 436 -6.87 -1.55 7.91
N ASP A 437 -5.55 -1.52 7.92
CA ASP A 437 -4.75 -1.08 6.78
C ASP A 437 -3.84 -2.22 6.30
N LEU A 438 -3.40 -2.12 5.05
CA LEU A 438 -2.35 -2.95 4.48
C LEU A 438 -0.95 -2.39 4.80
N PHE A 439 -0.08 -3.26 5.30
CA PHE A 439 1.30 -2.98 5.61
C PHE A 439 2.22 -3.98 4.92
N VAL A 440 3.47 -3.58 4.67
CA VAL A 440 4.53 -4.46 4.21
C VAL A 440 5.61 -4.58 5.29
N SER A 441 6.14 -5.79 5.45
CA SER A 441 7.34 -6.06 6.23
C SER A 441 8.37 -6.78 5.37
N PHE A 442 9.65 -6.53 5.62
CA PHE A 442 10.76 -7.08 4.89
C PHE A 442 11.54 -8.06 5.75
N ARG A 443 11.99 -9.15 5.13
CA ARG A 443 12.84 -10.14 5.77
C ARG A 443 14.26 -9.59 5.87
N ARG A 444 14.88 -9.75 7.02
CA ARG A 444 16.28 -9.39 7.28
C ARG A 444 17.21 -10.58 7.04
N PRO A 445 18.52 -10.35 6.86
CA PRO A 445 19.51 -11.43 6.72
C PRO A 445 19.56 -12.41 7.88
N ASP A 446 19.17 -11.98 9.10
CA ASP A 446 19.08 -12.84 10.28
C ASP A 446 17.77 -13.67 10.34
N GLY A 447 16.92 -13.54 9.32
CA GLY A 447 15.62 -14.21 9.22
C GLY A 447 14.48 -13.49 9.94
N SER A 448 14.75 -12.42 10.70
CA SER A 448 13.71 -11.62 11.35
C SER A 448 12.98 -10.70 10.38
N TRP A 449 11.81 -10.20 10.76
CA TRP A 449 11.00 -9.29 9.95
C TRP A 449 11.09 -7.84 10.43
N THR A 450 11.10 -6.87 9.52
CA THR A 450 11.05 -5.45 9.88
C THR A 450 9.72 -5.07 10.53
N PRO A 451 9.65 -3.99 11.33
CA PRO A 451 8.37 -3.41 11.69
C PRO A 451 7.49 -3.13 10.45
N PRO A 452 6.15 -3.18 10.60
CA PRO A 452 5.20 -2.86 9.53
C PRO A 452 5.44 -1.46 8.94
N ALA A 453 5.55 -1.36 7.62
CA ALA A 453 5.51 -0.10 6.90
C ALA A 453 4.14 0.02 6.18
N ASN A 454 3.42 1.12 6.41
CA ASN A 454 2.10 1.35 5.79
C ASN A 454 2.27 1.47 4.26
N LEU A 455 1.42 0.80 3.49
CA LEU A 455 1.49 0.80 2.02
C LEU A 455 0.95 2.08 1.34
N GLY A 456 0.53 3.06 2.14
CA GLY A 456 0.18 4.39 1.70
C GLY A 456 -1.27 4.52 1.22
N PRO A 457 -1.73 5.76 0.99
CA PRO A 457 -3.14 6.08 0.75
C PRO A 457 -3.66 5.75 -0.65
N THR A 458 -2.79 5.26 -1.53
CA THR A 458 -3.25 4.71 -2.80
C THR A 458 -3.99 3.40 -2.57
N LEU A 459 -3.49 2.57 -1.63
CA LEU A 459 -4.13 1.30 -1.29
C LEU A 459 -5.06 1.45 -0.10
N ASN A 460 -4.55 2.06 0.96
CA ASN A 460 -5.25 2.22 2.22
C ASN A 460 -6.18 3.42 2.21
N THR A 461 -7.32 3.27 2.87
CA THR A 461 -8.39 4.24 2.98
C THR A 461 -8.64 4.52 4.47
N PRO A 462 -9.48 5.52 4.82
CA PRO A 462 -9.87 5.71 6.21
C PRO A 462 -10.74 4.59 6.83
N PHE A 463 -10.96 3.49 6.10
CA PHE A 463 -11.89 2.41 6.42
C PHE A 463 -11.14 1.07 6.45
N GLU A 464 -11.85 -0.05 6.29
CA GLU A 464 -11.26 -1.37 6.29
C GLU A 464 -10.61 -1.68 4.93
N ASP A 465 -9.31 -1.94 4.92
CA ASP A 465 -8.48 -2.43 3.81
C ASP A 465 -7.72 -3.68 4.25
N ARG A 466 -8.02 -4.82 3.63
CA ARG A 466 -7.59 -6.14 4.13
C ARG A 466 -7.47 -7.19 3.03
N SER A 467 -7.21 -8.42 3.44
CA SER A 467 -7.17 -9.59 2.54
C SER A 467 -6.22 -9.44 1.36
N PRO A 468 -4.96 -8.97 1.57
CA PRO A 468 -4.00 -8.89 0.49
C PRO A 468 -3.73 -10.30 -0.07
N PHE A 469 -3.55 -10.35 -1.39
CA PHE A 469 -3.02 -11.47 -2.15
C PHE A 469 -2.08 -10.92 -3.23
N LEU A 470 -0.78 -11.14 -3.05
CA LEU A 470 0.22 -10.78 -4.05
C LEU A 470 0.40 -11.96 -5.00
N HIS A 471 0.12 -11.76 -6.27
CA HIS A 471 0.32 -12.78 -7.29
C HIS A 471 1.82 -13.10 -7.46
N PRO A 472 2.21 -14.33 -7.83
CA PRO A 472 3.61 -14.70 -8.04
C PRO A 472 4.37 -13.89 -9.13
N ASP A 473 3.67 -13.05 -9.89
CA ASP A 473 4.29 -12.08 -10.80
C ASP A 473 5.02 -10.95 -10.06
N MET A 474 4.88 -10.88 -8.73
CA MET A 474 5.49 -9.89 -7.84
C MET A 474 5.04 -8.45 -8.15
N ARG A 475 3.93 -8.29 -8.88
CA ARG A 475 3.45 -7.00 -9.38
C ARG A 475 1.98 -6.79 -9.07
N THR A 476 1.17 -7.82 -9.20
CA THR A 476 -0.29 -7.68 -9.12
C THR A 476 -0.76 -8.04 -7.71
N LEU A 477 -1.33 -7.06 -7.02
CA LEU A 477 -1.91 -7.21 -5.69
C LEU A 477 -3.43 -7.15 -5.80
N TYR A 478 -4.08 -8.16 -5.24
CA TYR A 478 -5.52 -8.18 -5.01
C TYR A 478 -5.77 -7.93 -3.53
N PHE A 479 -6.76 -7.13 -3.20
CA PHE A 479 -7.11 -6.84 -1.82
C PHE A 479 -8.56 -6.40 -1.72
N SER A 480 -9.08 -6.33 -0.52
CA SER A 480 -10.45 -5.91 -0.26
C SER A 480 -10.50 -4.58 0.46
N SER A 481 -11.44 -3.72 0.09
CA SER A 481 -11.58 -2.37 0.66
C SER A 481 -13.04 -1.95 0.85
N ALA A 482 -13.32 -1.31 1.98
CA ALA A 482 -14.60 -0.68 2.29
C ALA A 482 -14.61 0.81 1.89
N GLY A 483 -13.45 1.37 1.55
CA GLY A 483 -13.27 2.80 1.32
C GLY A 483 -13.26 3.22 -0.14
N HIS A 484 -12.85 2.35 -1.06
CA HIS A 484 -12.83 2.65 -2.50
C HIS A 484 -14.24 2.67 -3.14
N SER A 485 -14.34 3.08 -4.41
CA SER A 485 -15.61 3.03 -5.15
C SER A 485 -15.97 1.59 -5.51
N GLY A 486 -17.11 1.10 -5.01
CA GLY A 486 -17.56 -0.26 -5.25
C GLY A 486 -19.04 -0.48 -4.98
N LEU A 487 -19.47 -1.73 -4.82
CA LEU A 487 -20.87 -2.14 -4.82
C LEU A 487 -21.41 -2.49 -3.44
N GLY A 488 -20.53 -2.87 -2.53
CA GLY A 488 -20.92 -3.52 -1.29
C GLY A 488 -20.35 -2.90 -0.03
N LYS A 489 -20.33 -3.74 1.02
CA LYS A 489 -19.74 -3.39 2.30
C LYS A 489 -18.21 -3.44 2.28
N LEU A 490 -17.67 -4.38 1.53
CA LEU A 490 -16.26 -4.60 1.32
C LEU A 490 -16.15 -5.21 -0.09
N ASP A 491 -15.39 -4.60 -0.98
CA ASP A 491 -15.26 -5.07 -2.37
C ASP A 491 -13.81 -5.47 -2.66
N VAL A 492 -13.59 -6.38 -3.61
CA VAL A 492 -12.27 -6.80 -4.11
C VAL A 492 -11.78 -5.88 -5.22
N TYR A 493 -10.52 -5.48 -5.10
CA TYR A 493 -9.79 -4.62 -6.03
C TYR A 493 -8.51 -5.29 -6.48
N VAL A 494 -8.00 -4.85 -7.63
CA VAL A 494 -6.67 -5.17 -8.14
C VAL A 494 -5.86 -3.88 -8.34
N THR A 495 -4.56 -3.97 -8.08
CA THR A 495 -3.60 -2.89 -8.33
C THR A 495 -2.25 -3.49 -8.78
N THR A 496 -1.43 -2.70 -9.46
CA THR A 496 -0.13 -3.11 -9.96
C THR A 496 0.99 -2.26 -9.37
N ARG A 497 2.05 -2.92 -8.90
CA ARG A 497 3.27 -2.28 -8.38
C ARG A 497 4.04 -1.56 -9.49
N VAL A 498 4.32 -0.28 -9.26
CA VAL A 498 5.04 0.58 -10.20
C VAL A 498 6.54 0.56 -9.85
N GLY A 499 7.40 0.21 -10.80
CA GLY A 499 8.84 0.08 -10.56
C GLY A 499 9.19 -1.08 -9.62
N GLU A 500 10.38 -1.06 -9.02
CA GLU A 500 10.84 -2.14 -8.13
C GLU A 500 10.50 -1.88 -6.65
N GLY A 501 10.07 -0.67 -6.29
CA GLY A 501 9.72 -0.29 -4.92
C GLY A 501 8.37 -0.85 -4.47
N TRP A 502 8.15 -0.91 -3.14
CA TRP A 502 6.93 -1.47 -2.53
C TRP A 502 5.85 -0.44 -2.20
N PHE A 503 6.09 0.85 -2.42
CA PHE A 503 5.21 1.93 -1.99
C PHE A 503 4.50 2.67 -3.13
N ASP A 504 4.84 2.36 -4.37
CA ASP A 504 4.23 2.94 -5.55
C ASP A 504 3.34 1.90 -6.24
N TRP A 505 2.04 2.18 -6.27
CA TRP A 505 1.01 1.31 -6.83
C TRP A 505 0.11 2.11 -7.75
N THR A 506 -0.50 1.45 -8.73
CA THR A 506 -1.56 2.09 -9.54
C THR A 506 -2.82 2.31 -8.69
N GLU A 507 -3.68 3.23 -9.10
CA GLU A 507 -5.03 3.37 -8.52
C GLU A 507 -5.75 2.01 -8.53
N PRO A 508 -6.31 1.54 -7.40
CA PRO A 508 -7.01 0.27 -7.32
C PRO A 508 -8.24 0.22 -8.25
N ALA A 509 -8.35 -0.84 -9.04
CA ALA A 509 -9.49 -1.09 -9.91
C ALA A 509 -10.41 -2.15 -9.29
N ASN A 510 -11.70 -1.83 -9.14
CA ASN A 510 -12.71 -2.77 -8.68
C ASN A 510 -12.88 -3.92 -9.69
N LEU A 511 -12.91 -5.18 -9.20
CA LEU A 511 -13.00 -6.36 -10.07
C LEU A 511 -14.31 -6.49 -10.85
N GLY A 512 -15.34 -5.73 -10.49
CA GLY A 512 -16.60 -5.63 -11.24
C GLY A 512 -17.77 -6.37 -10.58
N LYS A 513 -18.95 -6.16 -11.15
CA LYS A 513 -20.26 -6.57 -10.59
C LYS A 513 -20.59 -8.06 -10.64
N GLU A 514 -19.77 -8.85 -11.32
CA GLU A 514 -19.89 -10.31 -11.35
C GLU A 514 -18.99 -10.97 -10.28
N ILE A 515 -18.10 -10.20 -9.66
CA ILE A 515 -17.20 -10.62 -8.60
C ILE A 515 -17.63 -10.03 -7.26
N ASN A 516 -17.95 -8.73 -7.25
CA ASN A 516 -18.35 -8.01 -6.05
C ASN A 516 -19.88 -7.91 -5.94
N GLY A 517 -20.40 -8.22 -4.76
CA GLY A 517 -21.80 -8.12 -4.40
C GLY A 517 -22.09 -6.95 -3.44
N PRO A 518 -23.32 -6.88 -2.89
CA PRO A 518 -23.68 -5.84 -1.90
C PRO A 518 -23.11 -6.11 -0.49
N GLY A 519 -22.54 -7.30 -0.27
CA GLY A 519 -22.08 -7.81 1.02
C GLY A 519 -20.60 -7.54 1.28
N ASN A 520 -19.94 -8.46 1.97
CA ASN A 520 -18.49 -8.42 2.16
C ASN A 520 -17.83 -9.41 1.20
N ASP A 521 -17.06 -8.91 0.25
CA ASP A 521 -16.28 -9.70 -0.70
C ASP A 521 -14.79 -9.61 -0.33
N TRP A 522 -14.25 -10.72 0.16
CA TRP A 522 -12.90 -10.76 0.71
C TRP A 522 -12.21 -12.11 0.63
N GLY A 523 -10.89 -12.09 0.83
CA GLY A 523 -10.08 -13.31 0.91
C GLY A 523 -9.83 -14.02 -0.41
N TYR A 524 -9.99 -13.34 -1.56
CA TYR A 524 -9.79 -13.94 -2.87
C TYR A 524 -8.33 -14.35 -3.08
N ARG A 525 -8.10 -15.60 -3.51
CA ARG A 525 -6.79 -16.18 -3.83
C ARG A 525 -6.73 -16.56 -5.29
N ILE A 526 -5.81 -15.96 -6.04
CA ILE A 526 -5.73 -16.16 -7.48
C ILE A 526 -4.75 -17.29 -7.79
N THR A 527 -5.12 -18.16 -8.74
CA THR A 527 -4.23 -19.20 -9.26
C THR A 527 -3.00 -18.59 -9.93
N THR A 528 -1.90 -19.33 -9.99
CA THR A 528 -0.63 -18.91 -10.62
C THR A 528 -0.76 -18.54 -12.10
N ASP A 529 -1.73 -19.13 -12.81
CA ASP A 529 -2.04 -18.76 -14.19
C ASP A 529 -2.88 -17.48 -14.31
N GLY A 530 -3.33 -16.93 -13.17
CA GLY A 530 -4.09 -15.70 -13.10
C GLY A 530 -5.57 -15.82 -13.48
N THR A 531 -6.07 -17.03 -13.77
CA THR A 531 -7.39 -17.20 -14.41
C THR A 531 -8.53 -17.46 -13.45
N THR A 532 -8.26 -18.00 -12.26
CA THR A 532 -9.28 -18.46 -11.31
C THR A 532 -9.00 -17.88 -9.94
N ALA A 533 -10.04 -17.41 -9.26
CA ALA A 533 -10.00 -16.96 -7.87
C ALA A 533 -10.75 -17.96 -6.99
N TYR A 534 -10.14 -18.37 -5.87
CA TYR A 534 -10.77 -19.11 -4.78
C TYR A 534 -11.11 -18.17 -3.63
N PHE A 535 -12.29 -18.31 -3.04
CA PHE A 535 -12.76 -17.45 -1.95
C PHE A 535 -13.81 -18.17 -1.12
N SER A 536 -14.16 -17.57 0.03
CA SER A 536 -15.28 -18.02 0.86
C SER A 536 -16.48 -17.08 0.70
N GLY A 537 -17.67 -17.66 0.57
CA GLY A 537 -18.91 -16.92 0.37
C GLY A 537 -20.01 -17.43 1.31
N SER A 538 -20.87 -16.52 1.77
CA SER A 538 -21.94 -16.88 2.71
C SER A 538 -23.08 -17.66 2.03
N VAL A 539 -23.50 -18.74 2.68
CA VAL A 539 -24.70 -19.54 2.37
C VAL A 539 -25.79 -19.18 3.38
N GLN A 540 -26.91 -18.64 2.89
CA GLN A 540 -28.09 -18.28 3.70
C GLN A 540 -27.80 -17.30 4.87
N GLY A 541 -26.66 -16.61 4.86
CA GLY A 541 -26.30 -15.55 5.80
C GLY A 541 -25.73 -16.00 7.15
N GLU A 542 -25.55 -17.30 7.40
CA GLU A 542 -25.03 -17.81 8.68
C GLU A 542 -23.78 -18.69 8.56
N ARG A 543 -23.58 -19.36 7.41
CA ARG A 543 -22.48 -20.30 7.15
C ARG A 543 -21.68 -19.85 5.95
N GLU A 544 -20.38 -20.09 5.92
CA GLU A 544 -19.55 -19.86 4.74
C GLU A 544 -19.21 -21.18 4.04
N ASP A 545 -19.18 -21.14 2.71
CA ASP A 545 -18.69 -22.23 1.87
C ASP A 545 -17.58 -21.68 0.95
N LEU A 546 -16.73 -22.55 0.43
CA LEU A 546 -15.67 -22.24 -0.53
C LEU A 546 -16.20 -22.27 -1.97
N TYR A 547 -15.82 -21.26 -2.74
CA TYR A 547 -16.19 -21.04 -4.13
C TYR A 547 -14.95 -20.80 -4.99
N GLN A 548 -15.13 -20.94 -6.30
CA GLN A 548 -14.22 -20.41 -7.31
C GLN A 548 -14.97 -19.55 -8.33
N VAL A 549 -14.28 -18.59 -8.93
CA VAL A 549 -14.81 -17.77 -10.04
C VAL A 549 -13.68 -17.40 -10.99
N GLY A 550 -14.01 -17.17 -12.27
CA GLY A 550 -13.04 -16.68 -13.23
C GLY A 550 -12.60 -15.24 -12.92
N VAL A 551 -11.32 -14.93 -13.14
CA VAL A 551 -10.81 -13.55 -13.05
C VAL A 551 -11.07 -12.83 -14.38
N PRO A 552 -11.70 -11.64 -14.37
CA PRO A 552 -11.92 -10.83 -15.57
C PRO A 552 -10.62 -10.60 -16.34
N GLU A 553 -10.64 -10.76 -17.67
CA GLU A 553 -9.42 -10.79 -18.50
C GLU A 553 -8.55 -9.53 -18.30
N ARG A 554 -9.20 -8.37 -18.19
CA ARG A 554 -8.56 -7.06 -18.00
C ARG A 554 -7.86 -6.87 -16.66
N TYR A 555 -8.17 -7.72 -15.69
CA TYR A 555 -7.67 -7.68 -14.31
C TYR A 555 -6.76 -8.85 -13.97
N ARG A 556 -6.43 -9.70 -14.96
CA ARG A 556 -5.49 -10.81 -14.78
C ARG A 556 -4.07 -10.28 -14.57
N PRO A 557 -3.26 -11.01 -13.78
CA PRO A 557 -1.88 -10.64 -13.51
C PRO A 557 -0.98 -10.87 -14.74
N GLN A 558 0.29 -10.47 -14.65
CA GLN A 558 1.26 -10.79 -15.69
C GLN A 558 1.57 -12.29 -15.70
N PRO A 559 1.76 -12.91 -16.88
CA PRO A 559 2.08 -14.33 -16.95
C PRO A 559 3.43 -14.65 -16.30
N VAL A 560 3.42 -15.67 -15.44
CA VAL A 560 4.63 -16.25 -14.84
C VAL A 560 4.93 -17.61 -15.45
N THR A 561 6.21 -17.94 -15.57
CA THR A 561 6.64 -19.31 -15.91
C THR A 561 6.87 -20.07 -14.63
N ALA A 562 6.29 -21.27 -14.54
CA ALA A 562 6.51 -22.17 -13.43
C ALA A 562 7.57 -23.22 -13.79
N ILE A 563 8.41 -23.59 -12.83
CA ILE A 563 9.33 -24.73 -12.95
C ILE A 563 9.00 -25.69 -11.83
N ALA A 564 8.65 -26.91 -12.21
CA ALA A 564 8.24 -27.95 -11.29
C ALA A 564 9.05 -29.21 -11.53
N GLY A 565 9.43 -29.90 -10.47
CA GLY A 565 10.17 -31.15 -10.57
C GLY A 565 10.60 -31.65 -9.21
N ARG A 566 11.52 -32.61 -9.20
CA ARG A 566 12.08 -33.18 -7.97
C ARG A 566 13.57 -32.92 -7.89
N LEU A 567 14.05 -32.51 -6.71
CA LEU A 567 15.46 -32.47 -6.36
C LEU A 567 15.86 -33.80 -5.72
N LEU A 568 16.66 -34.59 -6.44
CA LEU A 568 17.04 -35.94 -6.05
C LEU A 568 18.56 -36.13 -6.04
N GLY A 569 19.06 -37.04 -5.22
CA GLY A 569 20.42 -37.55 -5.28
C GLY A 569 20.61 -38.53 -6.45
N LEU A 570 21.83 -39.04 -6.61
CA LEU A 570 22.12 -40.08 -7.62
C LEU A 570 21.42 -41.42 -7.31
N ASP A 571 21.10 -41.65 -6.04
CA ASP A 571 20.33 -42.79 -5.56
C ASP A 571 18.81 -42.66 -5.81
N GLY A 572 18.37 -41.52 -6.37
CA GLY A 572 16.97 -41.21 -6.62
C GLY A 572 16.17 -40.82 -5.38
N GLN A 573 16.83 -40.64 -4.22
CA GLN A 573 16.18 -40.16 -3.00
C GLN A 573 16.19 -38.63 -2.95
N PRO A 574 15.21 -38.01 -2.27
CA PRO A 574 15.23 -36.57 -2.01
C PRO A 574 16.48 -36.14 -1.25
N VAL A 575 17.03 -34.98 -1.60
CA VAL A 575 18.18 -34.40 -0.89
C VAL A 575 17.80 -33.07 -0.22
N LYS A 576 18.34 -32.85 0.98
CA LYS A 576 18.15 -31.61 1.72
C LYS A 576 19.04 -30.51 1.14
N ALA A 577 18.44 -29.62 0.36
CA ALA A 577 19.11 -28.46 -0.22
C ALA A 577 18.12 -27.30 -0.41
N SER A 578 18.63 -26.14 -0.78
CA SER A 578 17.84 -25.04 -1.33
C SER A 578 18.17 -24.87 -2.82
N ILE A 579 17.21 -24.32 -3.57
CA ILE A 579 17.40 -23.87 -4.95
C ILE A 579 17.35 -22.34 -4.92
N VAL A 580 18.51 -21.71 -5.05
CA VAL A 580 18.66 -20.25 -5.07
C VAL A 580 18.53 -19.76 -6.51
N LEU A 581 17.64 -18.82 -6.75
CA LEU A 581 17.37 -18.21 -8.05
C LEU A 581 17.99 -16.82 -8.12
N GLU A 582 18.61 -16.49 -9.24
CA GLU A 582 19.26 -15.19 -9.47
C GLU A 582 18.81 -14.62 -10.81
N ASP A 583 18.48 -13.34 -10.84
CA ASP A 583 18.30 -12.59 -12.09
C ASP A 583 19.69 -12.28 -12.67
N LEU A 584 20.07 -12.96 -13.75
CA LEU A 584 21.39 -12.82 -14.36
C LEU A 584 21.62 -11.44 -14.98
N SER A 585 20.58 -10.62 -15.16
CA SER A 585 20.73 -9.26 -15.67
C SER A 585 21.11 -8.25 -14.59
N THR A 586 20.71 -8.48 -13.33
CA THR A 586 20.98 -7.59 -12.20
C THR A 586 21.97 -8.16 -11.19
N GLY A 587 22.11 -9.49 -11.14
CA GLY A 587 22.86 -10.21 -10.10
C GLY A 587 22.11 -10.29 -8.77
N GLU A 588 20.82 -9.95 -8.75
CA GLU A 588 19.99 -9.99 -7.54
C GLU A 588 19.32 -11.34 -7.37
N GLU A 589 19.13 -11.76 -6.11
CA GLU A 589 18.38 -12.96 -5.77
C GLU A 589 16.91 -12.79 -6.21
N ALA A 590 16.46 -13.67 -7.10
CA ALA A 590 15.08 -13.71 -7.58
C ALA A 590 14.18 -14.53 -6.64
N GLY A 591 14.77 -15.35 -5.77
CA GLY A 591 14.08 -16.08 -4.72
C GLY A 591 14.81 -17.36 -4.32
N ILE A 592 14.26 -18.05 -3.32
CA ILE A 592 14.75 -19.35 -2.86
C ILE A 592 13.57 -20.30 -2.80
N ALA A 593 13.72 -21.46 -3.43
CA ALA A 593 12.81 -22.58 -3.27
C ALA A 593 13.44 -23.64 -2.36
N MET A 594 12.63 -24.13 -1.44
CA MET A 594 12.95 -25.30 -0.63
C MET A 594 12.17 -26.48 -1.21
N PRO A 595 12.86 -27.50 -1.75
CA PRO A 595 12.20 -28.74 -2.13
C PRO A 595 11.55 -29.40 -0.91
N ASP A 596 10.42 -30.03 -1.14
CA ASP A 596 9.70 -30.84 -0.16
C ASP A 596 10.65 -31.92 0.38
N PRO A 597 10.85 -32.01 1.71
CA PRO A 597 11.88 -32.87 2.29
C PRO A 597 11.57 -34.37 2.17
N GLU A 598 10.31 -34.76 1.96
CA GLU A 598 9.89 -36.16 1.84
C GLU A 598 9.90 -36.66 0.39
N THR A 599 9.59 -35.77 -0.54
CA THR A 599 9.40 -36.12 -1.96
C THR A 599 10.46 -35.53 -2.88
N GLY A 600 11.17 -34.50 -2.43
CA GLY A 600 12.05 -33.68 -3.25
C GLY A 600 11.31 -32.73 -4.19
N ALA A 601 9.98 -32.72 -4.18
CA ALA A 601 9.20 -31.90 -5.10
C ALA A 601 9.43 -30.41 -4.84
N PHE A 602 9.63 -29.63 -5.89
CA PHE A 602 9.72 -28.17 -5.81
C PHE A 602 8.83 -27.52 -6.86
N PHE A 603 8.37 -26.31 -6.56
CA PHE A 603 7.63 -25.47 -7.49
C PHE A 603 8.14 -24.04 -7.39
N ILE A 604 8.64 -23.52 -8.50
CA ILE A 604 9.23 -22.19 -8.62
C ILE A 604 8.38 -21.38 -9.58
N THR A 605 8.14 -20.11 -9.26
CA THR A 605 7.46 -19.16 -10.16
C THR A 605 8.41 -18.03 -10.50
N LEU A 606 8.57 -17.76 -11.79
CA LEU A 606 9.47 -16.72 -12.30
C LEU A 606 8.70 -15.76 -13.22
N PRO A 607 8.79 -14.44 -12.98
CA PRO A 607 8.30 -13.46 -13.93
C PRO A 607 8.88 -13.64 -15.33
N SER A 608 8.06 -13.45 -16.36
CA SER A 608 8.50 -13.51 -17.75
C SER A 608 9.36 -12.28 -18.12
N GLY A 609 10.16 -12.38 -19.19
CA GLY A 609 10.94 -11.25 -19.73
C GLY A 609 12.38 -11.12 -19.21
N LYS A 610 12.81 -12.02 -18.32
CA LYS A 610 14.15 -11.98 -17.70
C LYS A 610 14.96 -13.25 -17.98
N LEU A 611 16.27 -13.19 -17.74
CA LEU A 611 17.17 -14.34 -17.82
C LEU A 611 17.56 -14.69 -16.39
N TYR A 612 17.24 -15.90 -15.95
CA TYR A 612 17.53 -16.36 -14.60
C TYR A 612 18.62 -17.42 -14.60
N SER A 613 19.25 -17.60 -13.45
CA SER A 613 19.93 -18.83 -13.10
C SER A 613 19.33 -19.44 -11.84
N TYR A 614 19.52 -20.75 -11.68
CA TYR A 614 19.35 -21.39 -10.38
C TYR A 614 20.67 -22.03 -9.96
N THR A 615 20.89 -22.11 -8.66
CA THR A 615 21.98 -22.87 -8.04
C THR A 615 21.42 -23.71 -6.90
N VAL A 616 21.68 -25.02 -6.92
CA VAL A 616 21.39 -25.91 -5.81
C VAL A 616 22.47 -25.72 -4.75
N SER A 617 22.07 -25.48 -3.50
CA SER A 617 22.99 -25.31 -2.38
C SER A 617 22.59 -26.22 -1.22
N GLY A 618 23.50 -27.09 -0.79
CA GLY A 618 23.27 -27.99 0.34
C GLY A 618 24.59 -28.49 0.91
N GLU A 619 24.56 -28.87 2.19
CA GLU A 619 25.75 -29.34 2.89
C GLU A 619 26.28 -30.63 2.26
N GLY A 620 27.56 -30.63 1.86
CA GLY A 620 28.19 -31.79 1.23
C GLY A 620 27.72 -32.10 -0.20
N LEU A 621 26.83 -31.29 -0.77
CA LEU A 621 26.38 -31.40 -2.16
C LEU A 621 27.28 -30.61 -3.09
N TYR A 622 27.41 -31.09 -4.32
CA TYR A 622 27.96 -30.28 -5.39
C TYR A 622 26.91 -29.29 -5.90
N PRO A 623 27.23 -27.99 -5.95
CA PRO A 623 26.28 -27.00 -6.41
C PRO A 623 26.05 -27.16 -7.92
N GLN A 624 24.87 -27.66 -8.27
CA GLN A 624 24.41 -27.71 -9.64
C GLN A 624 23.81 -26.36 -10.02
N SER A 625 24.14 -25.85 -11.19
CA SER A 625 23.53 -24.62 -11.70
C SER A 625 23.04 -24.80 -13.13
N ASN A 626 22.06 -23.98 -13.49
CA ASN A 626 21.62 -23.84 -14.87
C ASN A 626 21.03 -22.44 -15.09
N ASN A 627 20.75 -22.09 -16.34
CA ASN A 627 20.04 -20.87 -16.70
C ASN A 627 18.66 -21.17 -17.29
N ILE A 628 17.77 -20.20 -17.14
CA ILE A 628 16.40 -20.22 -17.62
C ILE A 628 16.16 -18.89 -18.36
N ASP A 629 16.11 -18.94 -19.69
CA ASP A 629 15.89 -17.76 -20.52
C ASP A 629 14.39 -17.52 -20.77
N LEU A 630 13.80 -16.61 -20.00
CA LEU A 630 12.40 -16.21 -20.13
C LEU A 630 12.22 -14.89 -20.90
N ARG A 631 13.28 -14.34 -21.53
CA ARG A 631 13.21 -13.04 -22.23
C ARG A 631 12.23 -13.04 -23.41
N LYS A 632 11.95 -14.21 -23.98
CA LYS A 632 10.99 -14.41 -25.09
C LYS A 632 9.70 -15.10 -24.64
N ALA A 633 9.54 -15.40 -23.35
CA ALA A 633 8.33 -16.02 -22.84
C ALA A 633 7.19 -15.00 -22.87
N THR A 634 6.12 -15.31 -23.60
CA THR A 634 4.93 -14.45 -23.74
C THR A 634 3.69 -15.01 -23.05
N THR A 635 3.75 -16.26 -22.59
CA THR A 635 2.64 -16.98 -21.95
C THR A 635 3.16 -17.79 -20.77
N GLY A 636 2.37 -17.85 -19.70
CA GLY A 636 2.67 -18.70 -18.55
C GLY A 636 2.56 -20.17 -18.94
N HIS A 637 3.55 -20.95 -18.53
CA HIS A 637 3.58 -22.40 -18.73
C HIS A 637 4.41 -23.03 -17.61
N THR A 638 4.17 -24.31 -17.37
CA THR A 638 4.95 -25.11 -16.42
C THR A 638 5.98 -25.93 -17.17
N VAL A 639 7.25 -25.77 -16.80
CA VAL A 639 8.35 -26.61 -17.28
C VAL A 639 8.58 -27.70 -16.24
N ALA A 640 8.44 -28.96 -16.65
CA ALA A 640 8.77 -30.11 -15.83
C ALA A 640 10.28 -30.39 -15.93
N GLN A 641 11.00 -30.29 -14.82
CA GLN A 641 12.44 -30.47 -14.78
C GLN A 641 12.90 -31.03 -13.43
N ASP A 642 13.27 -32.31 -13.40
CA ASP A 642 13.98 -32.88 -12.26
C ASP A 642 15.43 -32.39 -12.22
N ILE A 643 15.94 -32.21 -11.00
CA ILE A 643 17.32 -31.80 -10.75
C ILE A 643 18.01 -32.91 -9.96
N THR A 644 19.14 -33.38 -10.46
CA THR A 644 19.96 -34.36 -9.76
C THR A 644 21.15 -33.65 -9.12
N ALA A 645 21.29 -33.76 -7.79
CA ALA A 645 22.35 -33.13 -7.03
C ALA A 645 23.26 -34.20 -6.37
N PRO A 646 24.42 -34.50 -6.98
CA PRO A 646 25.39 -35.43 -6.41
C PRO A 646 26.12 -34.82 -5.21
N THR A 647 26.56 -35.67 -4.29
CA THR A 647 27.46 -35.29 -3.20
C THR A 647 28.88 -35.06 -3.70
N ILE A 648 29.66 -34.28 -2.95
CA ILE A 648 31.09 -34.08 -3.24
C ILE A 648 31.86 -35.40 -3.19
N GLU A 649 31.48 -36.32 -2.31
CA GLU A 649 32.12 -37.64 -2.21
C GLU A 649 31.84 -38.53 -3.43
N GLU A 650 30.58 -38.58 -3.90
CA GLU A 650 30.21 -39.30 -5.11
C GLU A 650 30.95 -38.75 -6.33
N ILE A 651 31.06 -37.43 -6.44
CA ILE A 651 31.83 -36.79 -7.50
C ILE A 651 33.31 -37.18 -7.44
N ARG A 652 33.92 -37.11 -6.25
CA ARG A 652 35.33 -37.42 -6.06
C ARG A 652 35.66 -38.87 -6.46
N ASN A 653 34.76 -39.80 -6.14
CA ASN A 653 35.00 -41.24 -6.30
C ASN A 653 34.42 -41.83 -7.61
N GLY A 654 33.45 -41.15 -8.23
CA GLY A 654 32.57 -41.71 -9.25
C GLY A 654 32.95 -41.42 -10.69
N GLY A 655 34.02 -40.65 -10.96
CA GLY A 655 34.38 -40.29 -12.34
C GLY A 655 33.29 -39.47 -13.06
N ILE A 656 32.50 -38.70 -12.32
CA ILE A 656 31.31 -38.01 -12.81
C ILE A 656 31.74 -36.85 -13.71
N SER A 657 31.06 -36.68 -14.86
CA SER A 657 31.18 -35.51 -15.73
C SER A 657 29.99 -34.59 -15.54
N LEU A 658 30.22 -33.32 -15.25
CA LEU A 658 29.19 -32.31 -15.06
C LEU A 658 29.39 -31.14 -16.02
N SER A 659 28.31 -30.67 -16.64
CA SER A 659 28.35 -29.53 -17.56
C SER A 659 28.41 -28.20 -16.79
N LEU A 660 29.24 -27.25 -17.23
CA LEU A 660 29.21 -25.86 -16.75
C LEU A 660 28.16 -25.07 -17.53
N ASN A 661 26.91 -25.13 -17.07
CA ASN A 661 25.76 -24.59 -17.80
C ASN A 661 25.74 -23.05 -17.87
N ASN A 662 26.44 -22.36 -16.96
CA ASN A 662 26.52 -20.89 -16.91
C ASN A 662 27.88 -20.35 -17.40
N LEU A 663 28.53 -21.09 -18.32
CA LEU A 663 29.75 -20.66 -18.99
C LEU A 663 29.46 -20.16 -20.41
N PHE A 664 29.71 -18.88 -20.67
CA PHE A 664 29.33 -18.17 -21.88
C PHE A 664 30.55 -17.63 -22.63
N PHE A 665 30.49 -17.78 -23.96
CA PHE A 665 31.47 -17.25 -24.91
C PHE A 665 30.72 -16.54 -26.05
N ASP A 666 31.35 -15.55 -26.68
CA ASP A 666 30.87 -15.08 -28.00
C ASP A 666 31.10 -16.15 -29.07
N THR A 667 30.31 -16.08 -30.15
CA THR A 667 30.56 -16.87 -31.35
C THR A 667 32.01 -16.69 -31.80
N ASP A 668 32.67 -17.81 -32.08
CA ASP A 668 34.05 -17.84 -32.55
C ASP A 668 35.11 -17.33 -31.56
N LYS A 669 34.74 -17.13 -30.28
CA LYS A 669 35.67 -16.68 -29.23
C LYS A 669 35.83 -17.69 -28.10
N TYR A 670 36.91 -17.50 -27.35
CA TYR A 670 37.26 -18.24 -26.12
C TYR A 670 37.45 -17.29 -24.91
N GLU A 671 37.13 -16.00 -25.07
CA GLU A 671 37.06 -15.05 -23.96
C GLU A 671 35.81 -15.32 -23.12
N ILE A 672 36.01 -15.53 -21.82
CA ILE A 672 34.94 -15.84 -20.87
C ILE A 672 34.18 -14.56 -20.58
N LYS A 673 32.85 -14.60 -20.71
CA LYS A 673 32.01 -13.44 -20.42
C LYS A 673 31.86 -13.19 -18.91
N PRO A 674 31.66 -11.94 -18.46
CA PRO A 674 31.47 -11.61 -17.05
C PRO A 674 30.36 -12.40 -16.35
N GLU A 675 29.27 -12.71 -17.07
CA GLU A 675 28.13 -13.51 -16.60
C GLU A 675 28.54 -14.92 -16.14
N SER A 676 29.72 -15.41 -16.52
CA SER A 676 30.24 -16.73 -16.13
C SER A 676 31.12 -16.74 -14.88
N PHE A 677 31.54 -15.57 -14.40
CA PHE A 677 32.44 -15.50 -13.25
C PHE A 677 31.84 -16.05 -11.95
N PRO A 678 30.55 -15.85 -11.64
CA PRO A 678 29.95 -16.47 -10.44
C PRO A 678 30.08 -18.00 -10.42
N GLU A 679 29.84 -18.66 -11.56
CA GLU A 679 29.97 -20.10 -11.72
C GLU A 679 31.42 -20.57 -11.51
N LEU A 680 32.37 -19.88 -12.13
CA LEU A 680 33.79 -20.24 -12.04
C LEU A 680 34.38 -19.98 -10.66
N ASN A 681 33.91 -18.95 -9.96
CA ASN A 681 34.31 -18.67 -8.58
C ASN A 681 33.84 -19.81 -7.65
N ARG A 682 32.58 -20.25 -7.79
CA ARG A 682 32.04 -21.39 -7.04
C ARG A 682 32.84 -22.67 -7.32
N LEU A 683 33.16 -22.95 -8.58
CA LEU A 683 34.02 -24.08 -8.93
C LEU A 683 35.41 -23.96 -8.28
N ALA A 684 36.05 -22.79 -8.35
CA ALA A 684 37.37 -22.58 -7.76
C ALA A 684 37.38 -22.81 -6.24
N GLU A 685 36.35 -22.34 -5.54
CA GLU A 685 36.17 -22.53 -4.10
C GLU A 685 36.02 -24.02 -3.75
N LEU A 686 35.26 -24.78 -4.54
CA LEU A 686 35.09 -26.23 -4.33
C LEU A 686 36.39 -27.00 -4.53
N LEU A 687 37.11 -26.71 -5.62
CA LEU A 687 38.40 -27.36 -5.89
C LEU A 687 39.37 -27.13 -4.74
N GLN A 688 39.44 -25.90 -4.23
CA GLN A 688 40.31 -25.56 -3.11
C GLN A 688 39.88 -26.19 -1.79
N SER A 689 38.59 -26.10 -1.45
CA SER A 689 38.06 -26.53 -0.15
C SER A 689 38.08 -28.05 0.03
N TYR A 690 37.82 -28.79 -1.06
CA TYR A 690 37.71 -30.25 -1.03
C TYR A 690 38.89 -30.97 -1.69
N GLY A 691 39.91 -30.24 -2.15
CA GLY A 691 41.10 -30.82 -2.78
C GLY A 691 40.80 -31.57 -4.07
N LEU A 692 39.70 -31.22 -4.77
CA LEU A 692 39.25 -31.95 -5.95
C LEU A 692 40.21 -31.72 -7.13
N VAL A 693 40.29 -32.73 -7.99
CA VAL A 693 41.08 -32.72 -9.23
C VAL A 693 40.15 -32.95 -10.42
N VAL A 694 40.26 -32.09 -11.43
CA VAL A 694 39.36 -32.08 -12.58
C VAL A 694 40.07 -32.02 -13.93
N GLU A 695 39.47 -32.67 -14.92
CA GLU A 695 39.66 -32.40 -16.34
C GLU A 695 38.54 -31.48 -16.84
N ILE A 696 38.93 -30.33 -17.40
CA ILE A 696 38.07 -29.39 -18.10
C ILE A 696 38.01 -29.81 -19.56
N ALA A 697 36.89 -30.40 -19.96
CA ALA A 697 36.66 -30.95 -21.28
C ALA A 697 35.86 -29.94 -22.15
N GLY A 698 36.49 -29.36 -23.17
CA GLY A 698 35.85 -28.44 -24.11
C GLY A 698 35.26 -29.16 -25.32
N HIS A 699 34.07 -28.75 -25.77
CA HIS A 699 33.37 -29.33 -26.92
C HIS A 699 32.83 -28.24 -27.87
N THR A 700 32.69 -28.58 -29.15
CA THR A 700 32.05 -27.74 -30.18
C THR A 700 30.89 -28.46 -30.86
N ASP A 701 30.11 -27.72 -31.63
CA ASP A 701 29.20 -28.30 -32.62
C ASP A 701 29.98 -28.71 -33.90
N ASN A 702 29.23 -29.10 -34.94
CA ASN A 702 29.79 -29.52 -36.23
C ASN A 702 30.03 -28.36 -37.22
N VAL A 703 29.91 -27.10 -36.81
CA VAL A 703 30.11 -25.95 -37.69
C VAL A 703 31.59 -25.59 -37.71
N GLY A 704 32.20 -25.54 -38.90
CA GLY A 704 33.62 -25.26 -39.07
C GLY A 704 34.47 -26.51 -39.31
N ALA A 705 35.77 -26.30 -39.61
CA ALA A 705 36.69 -27.40 -39.87
C ALA A 705 37.05 -28.16 -38.58
N GLU A 706 37.30 -29.47 -38.66
CA GLU A 706 37.60 -30.30 -37.49
C GLU A 706 38.83 -29.79 -36.70
N ALA A 707 39.92 -29.44 -37.40
CA ALA A 707 41.12 -28.88 -36.78
C ALA A 707 40.84 -27.55 -36.06
N TYR A 708 39.97 -26.72 -36.65
CA TYR A 708 39.55 -25.45 -36.06
C TYR A 708 38.73 -25.66 -34.79
N ASN A 709 37.75 -26.56 -34.83
CA ASN A 709 36.92 -26.92 -33.69
C ASN A 709 37.73 -27.57 -32.56
N GLN A 710 38.74 -28.36 -32.91
CA GLN A 710 39.69 -28.90 -31.96
C GLN A 710 40.48 -27.80 -31.25
N GLU A 711 41.00 -26.83 -31.99
CA GLU A 711 41.72 -25.68 -31.42
C GLU A 711 40.81 -24.80 -30.54
N LEU A 712 39.62 -24.47 -31.03
CA LEU A 712 38.65 -23.65 -30.30
C LEU A 712 38.24 -24.29 -28.97
N SER A 713 37.92 -25.60 -28.98
CA SER A 713 37.58 -26.32 -27.76
C SER A 713 38.74 -26.36 -26.75
N GLN A 714 39.97 -26.55 -27.23
CA GLN A 714 41.17 -26.53 -26.38
C GLN A 714 41.40 -25.14 -25.79
N ASN A 715 41.22 -24.07 -26.57
CA ASN A 715 41.38 -22.70 -26.10
C ASN A 715 40.34 -22.35 -25.03
N ARG A 716 39.09 -22.76 -25.21
CA ARG A 716 38.02 -22.59 -24.20
C ARG A 716 38.33 -23.34 -22.91
N ALA A 717 38.73 -24.60 -22.99
CA ALA A 717 39.14 -25.37 -21.81
C ALA A 717 40.35 -24.73 -21.10
N SER A 718 41.31 -24.23 -21.88
CA SER A 718 42.51 -23.56 -21.36
C SER A 718 42.17 -22.23 -20.69
N ALA A 719 41.23 -21.46 -21.23
CA ALA A 719 40.76 -20.21 -20.64
C ALA A 719 40.13 -20.45 -19.25
N VAL A 720 39.27 -21.45 -19.14
CA VAL A 720 38.66 -21.86 -17.85
C VAL A 720 39.75 -22.28 -16.86
N ARG A 721 40.71 -23.11 -17.30
CA ARG A 721 41.84 -23.51 -16.45
C ARG A 721 42.63 -22.30 -15.95
N SER A 722 43.00 -21.39 -16.84
CA SER A 722 43.75 -20.18 -16.48
C SER A 722 43.00 -19.33 -15.47
N TYR A 723 41.68 -19.19 -15.62
CA TYR A 723 40.84 -18.50 -14.65
C TYR A 723 40.86 -19.17 -13.27
N LEU A 724 40.72 -20.49 -13.20
CA LEU A 724 40.76 -21.22 -11.92
C LEU A 724 42.13 -21.07 -11.23
N LEU A 725 43.23 -21.07 -11.98
CA LEU A 725 44.56 -20.83 -11.44
C LEU A 725 44.71 -19.40 -10.89
N ASP A 726 44.15 -18.41 -11.58
CA ASP A 726 44.12 -17.01 -11.11
C ASP A 726 43.32 -16.87 -9.80
N LYS A 727 42.29 -17.71 -9.61
CA LYS A 727 41.51 -17.81 -8.36
C LYS A 727 42.14 -18.67 -7.26
N GLY A 728 43.38 -19.13 -7.46
CA GLY A 728 44.16 -19.81 -6.42
C GLY A 728 44.15 -21.34 -6.48
N CYS A 729 43.50 -21.97 -7.47
CA CYS A 729 43.61 -23.42 -7.65
C CYS A 729 45.04 -23.82 -8.03
N LEU A 730 45.52 -24.97 -7.56
CA LEU A 730 46.85 -25.46 -7.89
C LEU A 730 46.92 -26.01 -9.33
N PRO A 731 48.06 -25.90 -10.04
CA PRO A 731 48.21 -26.43 -11.39
C PRO A 731 47.84 -27.90 -11.56
N ARG A 732 48.00 -28.71 -10.51
CA ARG A 732 47.65 -30.14 -10.48
C ARG A 732 46.15 -30.41 -10.40
N GLN A 733 45.35 -29.44 -9.95
CA GLN A 733 43.91 -29.62 -9.73
C GLN A 733 43.08 -29.44 -11.00
N ALA A 734 43.63 -28.81 -12.04
CA ALA A 734 42.87 -28.51 -13.26
C ALA A 734 43.72 -28.82 -14.50
N THR A 735 43.24 -29.78 -15.30
CA THR A 735 43.81 -30.11 -16.61
C THR A 735 42.82 -29.70 -17.70
N ALA A 736 43.29 -29.09 -18.79
CA ALA A 736 42.41 -28.63 -19.88
C ALA A 736 42.57 -29.51 -21.12
N ARG A 737 41.45 -29.99 -21.68
CA ARG A 737 41.44 -30.82 -22.88
C ARG A 737 40.29 -30.46 -23.83
N GLY A 738 40.62 -30.15 -25.08
CA GLY A 738 39.66 -29.97 -26.16
C GLY A 738 39.31 -31.31 -26.81
N TYR A 739 38.03 -31.53 -27.09
CA TYR A 739 37.51 -32.69 -27.81
C TYR A 739 36.90 -32.34 -29.16
N GLY A 740 36.87 -31.05 -29.52
CA GLY A 740 36.21 -30.55 -30.73
C GLY A 740 34.77 -31.07 -30.85
N LEU A 741 34.44 -31.57 -32.03
CA LEU A 741 33.12 -32.11 -32.38
C LEU A 741 32.97 -33.62 -32.15
N SER A 742 33.98 -34.29 -31.59
CA SER A 742 34.07 -35.76 -31.54
C SER A 742 33.13 -36.43 -30.52
N GLN A 743 32.56 -35.66 -29.59
CA GLN A 743 31.69 -36.16 -28.50
C GLN A 743 30.38 -35.34 -28.41
N PRO A 744 29.48 -35.44 -29.42
CA PRO A 744 28.20 -34.75 -29.40
C PRO A 744 27.23 -35.41 -28.41
N ILE A 745 26.43 -34.61 -27.71
CA ILE A 745 25.35 -35.07 -26.81
C ILE A 745 23.96 -34.84 -27.41
N ALA A 746 23.87 -34.12 -28.53
CA ALA A 746 22.65 -33.90 -29.28
C ALA A 746 22.92 -33.91 -30.80
N GLY A 747 21.85 -34.05 -31.60
CA GLY A 747 21.94 -33.88 -33.05
C GLY A 747 22.39 -32.48 -33.44
N ASN A 748 23.14 -32.34 -34.53
CA ASN A 748 23.66 -31.04 -34.97
C ASN A 748 22.79 -30.35 -36.04
N ASP A 749 21.64 -30.93 -36.36
CA ASP A 749 20.76 -30.45 -37.44
C ASP A 749 20.03 -29.16 -37.06
N THR A 750 19.76 -28.96 -35.76
CA THR A 750 19.04 -27.80 -35.24
C THR A 750 19.97 -26.88 -34.44
N GLU A 751 19.61 -25.60 -34.32
CA GLU A 751 20.37 -24.66 -33.50
C GLU A 751 20.35 -25.04 -32.02
N ALA A 752 19.21 -25.56 -31.54
CA ALA A 752 19.09 -26.06 -30.16
C ALA A 752 20.05 -27.24 -29.89
N GLY A 753 20.14 -28.19 -30.81
CA GLY A 753 21.05 -29.33 -30.68
C GLY A 753 22.53 -28.91 -30.77
N ARG A 754 22.87 -27.98 -31.67
CA ARG A 754 24.21 -27.39 -31.72
C ARG A 754 24.56 -26.63 -30.45
N ALA A 755 23.61 -25.90 -29.86
CA ALA A 755 23.82 -25.21 -28.59
C ALA A 755 24.19 -26.18 -27.46
N LEU A 756 23.54 -27.35 -27.37
CA LEU A 756 23.91 -28.39 -26.41
C LEU A 756 25.32 -28.95 -26.66
N ASN A 757 25.76 -29.06 -27.92
CA ASN A 757 27.10 -29.56 -28.22
C ASN A 757 28.22 -28.56 -27.90
N ARG A 758 27.94 -27.25 -27.98
CA ARG A 758 28.87 -26.18 -27.60
C ARG A 758 28.92 -25.99 -26.09
N ARG A 759 29.71 -26.82 -25.40
CA ARG A 759 29.76 -26.87 -23.94
C ARG A 759 31.17 -27.07 -23.40
N VAL A 760 31.31 -26.85 -22.09
CA VAL A 760 32.47 -27.29 -21.31
C VAL A 760 31.98 -28.16 -20.18
N GLU A 761 32.60 -29.33 -20.02
CA GLU A 761 32.33 -30.26 -18.92
C GLU A 761 33.50 -30.27 -17.93
N ILE A 762 33.19 -30.54 -16.67
CA ILE A 762 34.13 -30.80 -15.59
C ILE A 762 34.03 -32.28 -15.26
N ARG A 763 35.11 -33.01 -15.54
CA ARG A 763 35.26 -34.43 -15.19
C ARG A 763 36.11 -34.53 -13.94
N PHE A 764 35.56 -35.13 -12.91
CA PHE A 764 36.30 -35.33 -11.66
C PHE A 764 37.11 -36.62 -11.75
N ILE A 765 38.42 -36.51 -11.61
CA ILE A 765 39.38 -37.57 -11.94
C ILE A 765 40.00 -38.27 -10.72
N GLY A 766 39.47 -38.05 -9.52
CA GLY A 766 39.96 -38.67 -8.27
C GLY A 766 41.31 -38.08 -7.79
N GLU A 767 41.92 -38.65 -6.74
CA GLU A 767 43.20 -38.18 -6.20
C GLU A 767 44.34 -38.30 -7.22
N SER A 768 45.20 -37.27 -7.29
CA SER A 768 46.54 -37.45 -7.86
C SER A 768 47.37 -38.21 -6.82
N GLU A 769 47.89 -39.38 -7.18
CA GLU A 769 48.96 -40.04 -6.41
C GLU A 769 50.10 -39.07 -6.02
#